data_AF-A0A3A0AJ80-F1
#
_entry.id   AF-A0A3A0AJ80-F1
#
_cell.length_a   1.000
_cell.length_b   1.000
_cell.length_c   1.000
_cell.angle_alpha   90.00
_cell.angle_beta   90.00
_cell.angle_gamma   90.00
#
_symmetry.space_group_name_H-M   'P 1'
#
loop_
_entity.id
_entity.type
_entity.pdbx_description
1 polymer ?
#
loop_
_entity_poly.entity_id
_entity_poly.type
_entity_poly.pdbx_seq_one_letter_code
_entity_poly.pdbx_strand_id
1 'polypeptide(L)'
;MFTVDFRTKDGADIPLANGLQSTPQWFSRSTRGGCLQADIEVRGDINRLWSLFSLLGKRVVIRNSDYHPVWWGYIEEAFVSRGELLDGLSLRDMYNRVRVAYSYEDFGAPASGITDWAVNGASIDALLLVKELMETTEISATPAMADARRDTLLARIGLPIPVTGEAQDREGEPVALLHCAGDIFTFGWKYYAQPRGLEEHAGGDTADQPLGLGITSAAWGFNLHGRIYDMQGRLNNFPTGVRIAISGTSSNNGVRTVKNVDRRPPRSYTSDGISFDAPDDIYSVDADLGFVEVDDFIHVSGATHAQNNGYKQVKTVSGGHLEIRPQSNFPAGSPPWPETTISRGNYIETEESGTTEFPSDGQTVTLVAHGIEVAQSFRTAGDWTVAQVELRVKKVGALVDGLSLNICADDGGEPGTILESATIAAAEITTDFTTGVFQFSNTLMLQQDVTYWLQVQRTGGYSISEYYVVEVDEQAGYTDGSLMLWSGVSWIPRTPNASLMFRVLGAWETTRQIREVVAACGQYVTTTDIQVSSGLFTNQYRPGDAVAYDELMALICAGTDDNTQLVLDITSELILQVYAEPPDTAINIQQTPDGRWLDIYGRPLVEGMLPVGQWVARSDIPSAAAVAYRLSPQFVEEAEYDCIENRIRSVRFRGTPDPDELLGI
;
A
#
# COMPACT_ATOMS: atom_id res chain seq x y z
N MET A 1 33.12 32.40 -26.62
CA MET A 1 32.17 33.34 -26.00
C MET A 1 30.80 32.72 -26.09
N PHE A 2 30.15 32.54 -24.94
CA PHE A 2 28.84 31.95 -24.85
C PHE A 2 27.77 32.85 -25.47
N THR A 3 26.70 32.23 -25.97
CA THR A 3 25.50 32.92 -26.47
C THR A 3 24.26 32.40 -25.75
N VAL A 4 23.23 33.23 -25.67
CA VAL A 4 21.96 32.92 -24.98
C VAL A 4 20.82 33.07 -25.96
N ASP A 5 20.08 31.98 -26.14
CA ASP A 5 18.85 31.97 -26.94
C ASP A 5 17.64 31.93 -26.01
N PHE A 6 16.73 32.89 -26.16
CA PHE A 6 15.42 32.87 -25.48
C PHE A 6 14.38 32.30 -26.43
N ARG A 7 13.47 31.47 -25.91
CA ARG A 7 12.47 30.78 -26.73
C ARG A 7 11.08 30.77 -26.09
N THR A 8 10.06 30.82 -26.92
CA THR A 8 8.69 30.53 -26.49
C THR A 8 8.58 29.06 -26.08
N LYS A 9 7.47 28.72 -25.43
CA LYS A 9 7.16 27.33 -25.06
C LYS A 9 7.17 26.40 -26.28
N ASP A 10 6.69 26.87 -27.42
CA ASP A 10 6.62 26.11 -28.68
C ASP A 10 7.95 26.10 -29.45
N GLY A 11 9.02 26.66 -28.87
CA GLY A 11 10.36 26.64 -29.43
C GLY A 11 10.67 27.76 -30.43
N ALA A 12 9.81 28.77 -30.57
CA ALA A 12 10.10 29.93 -31.42
C ALA A 12 11.08 30.87 -30.72
N ASP A 13 12.09 31.36 -31.44
CA ASP A 13 13.09 32.27 -30.88
C ASP A 13 12.46 33.63 -30.51
N ILE A 14 12.83 34.14 -29.34
CA ILE A 14 12.45 35.45 -28.83
C ILE A 14 13.69 36.34 -28.91
N PRO A 15 13.74 37.33 -29.83
CA PRO A 15 14.89 38.22 -29.91
C PRO A 15 14.95 39.10 -28.66
N LEU A 16 16.14 39.20 -28.08
CA LEU A 16 16.40 40.16 -27.01
C LEU A 16 16.20 41.59 -27.57
N ALA A 17 15.65 42.48 -26.76
CA ALA A 17 15.45 43.87 -27.18
C ALA A 17 16.77 44.49 -27.64
N ASN A 18 16.74 45.23 -28.75
CA ASN A 18 17.95 45.82 -29.34
C ASN A 18 18.75 46.61 -28.29
N GLY A 19 20.08 46.56 -28.33
CA GLY A 19 20.96 47.24 -27.38
C GLY A 19 21.04 46.62 -25.99
N LEU A 20 20.38 45.48 -25.76
CA LEU A 20 20.67 44.62 -24.61
C LEU A 20 21.70 43.55 -25.00
N GLN A 21 22.56 43.19 -24.06
CA GLN A 21 23.55 42.13 -24.23
C GLN A 21 23.48 41.18 -23.02
N SER A 22 23.29 39.89 -23.29
CA SER A 22 23.26 38.82 -22.29
C SER A 22 24.60 38.10 -22.19
N THR A 23 25.07 37.87 -20.97
CA THR A 23 26.32 37.17 -20.64
C THR A 23 26.03 36.13 -19.56
N PRO A 24 26.08 34.82 -19.88
CA PRO A 24 26.05 33.76 -18.87
C PRO A 24 27.16 33.95 -17.84
N GLN A 25 26.82 33.79 -16.57
CA GLN A 25 27.77 33.89 -15.45
C GLN A 25 28.25 32.50 -15.04
N TRP A 26 27.31 31.61 -14.77
CA TRP A 26 27.58 30.22 -14.41
C TRP A 26 26.36 29.34 -14.72
N PHE A 27 26.57 28.03 -14.76
CA PHE A 27 25.48 27.05 -14.86
C PHE A 27 25.87 25.70 -14.28
N SER A 28 24.87 24.89 -13.92
CA SER A 28 25.06 23.58 -13.28
C SER A 28 24.22 22.48 -13.92
N ARG A 29 24.72 21.23 -13.82
CA ARG A 29 24.03 20.01 -14.26
C ARG A 29 24.18 18.88 -13.26
N SER A 30 23.20 17.98 -13.21
CA SER A 30 23.16 16.79 -12.35
C SER A 30 22.59 15.56 -13.07
N THR A 31 22.93 14.37 -12.56
CA THR A 31 22.37 13.08 -13.01
C THR A 31 20.90 12.87 -12.66
N ARG A 32 20.29 13.82 -11.93
CA ARG A 32 18.89 13.79 -11.49
C ARG A 32 18.06 14.90 -12.11
N GLY A 33 18.16 15.10 -13.42
CA GLY A 33 17.42 16.17 -14.09
C GLY A 33 18.15 16.86 -15.24
N GLY A 34 19.43 16.57 -15.45
CA GLY A 34 20.23 17.30 -16.42
C GLY A 34 20.56 18.70 -15.91
N CYS A 35 20.14 19.73 -16.63
CA CYS A 35 20.34 21.12 -16.22
C CYS A 35 19.64 21.43 -14.88
N LEU A 36 20.33 22.11 -13.97
CA LEU A 36 19.76 22.52 -12.67
C LEU A 36 19.56 24.03 -12.61
N GLN A 37 20.63 24.81 -12.57
CA GLN A 37 20.54 26.26 -12.42
C GLN A 37 21.50 26.98 -13.37
N ALA A 38 21.19 28.23 -13.71
CA ALA A 38 22.09 29.13 -14.40
C ALA A 38 21.76 30.59 -14.11
N ASP A 39 22.80 31.42 -14.07
CA ASP A 39 22.66 32.86 -13.96
C ASP A 39 23.10 33.54 -15.25
N ILE A 40 22.28 34.49 -15.70
CA ILE A 40 22.56 35.26 -16.90
C ILE A 40 22.45 36.74 -16.56
N GLU A 41 23.54 37.45 -16.76
CA GLU A 41 23.59 38.90 -16.61
C GLU A 41 23.18 39.55 -17.94
N VAL A 42 22.34 40.59 -17.89
CA VAL A 42 21.93 41.37 -19.06
C VAL A 42 22.24 42.84 -18.82
N ARG A 43 22.99 43.45 -19.74
CA ARG A 43 23.37 44.88 -19.68
C ARG A 43 22.73 45.66 -20.82
N GLY A 44 22.43 46.94 -20.58
CA GLY A 44 21.93 47.87 -21.59
C GLY A 44 21.09 49.00 -21.02
N ASP A 45 20.25 49.62 -21.85
CA ASP A 45 19.35 50.72 -21.43
C ASP A 45 18.34 50.23 -20.38
N ILE A 46 18.31 50.91 -19.23
CA ILE A 46 17.41 50.59 -18.11
C ILE A 46 15.93 50.47 -18.54
N ASN A 47 15.45 51.29 -19.47
CA ASN A 47 14.05 51.23 -19.92
C ASN A 47 13.76 49.95 -20.68
N ARG A 48 14.78 49.35 -21.31
CA ARG A 48 14.67 48.07 -22.02
C ARG A 48 14.84 46.88 -21.09
N LEU A 49 15.60 47.01 -19.99
CA LEU A 49 15.76 45.92 -19.00
C LEU A 49 14.43 45.49 -18.39
N TRP A 50 13.47 46.41 -18.19
CA TRP A 50 12.12 46.07 -17.71
C TRP A 50 11.35 45.11 -18.63
N SER A 51 11.70 45.04 -19.92
CA SER A 51 11.06 44.08 -20.84
C SER A 51 11.39 42.63 -20.51
N LEU A 52 12.47 42.37 -19.75
CA LEU A 52 12.89 41.02 -19.36
C LEU A 52 11.88 40.31 -18.46
N PHE A 53 11.04 41.05 -17.74
CA PHE A 53 9.95 40.47 -16.95
C PHE A 53 8.94 39.69 -17.80
N SER A 54 8.80 40.04 -19.09
CA SER A 54 7.96 39.28 -20.02
C SER A 54 8.56 37.93 -20.43
N LEU A 55 9.84 37.69 -20.11
CA LEU A 55 10.54 36.45 -20.37
C LEU A 55 10.38 35.42 -19.24
N LEU A 56 9.71 35.77 -18.12
CA LEU A 56 9.43 34.80 -17.06
C LEU A 56 8.69 33.57 -17.59
N GLY A 57 9.18 32.39 -17.19
CA GLY A 57 8.68 31.10 -17.65
C GLY A 57 9.02 30.76 -19.11
N LYS A 58 9.69 31.65 -19.85
CA LYS A 58 10.16 31.34 -21.21
C LYS A 58 11.42 30.50 -21.16
N ARG A 59 11.63 29.70 -22.21
CA ARG A 59 12.79 28.81 -22.30
C ARG A 59 14.06 29.59 -22.61
N VAL A 60 15.17 29.06 -22.14
CA VAL A 60 16.50 29.62 -22.35
C VAL A 60 17.48 28.49 -22.67
N VAL A 61 18.39 28.75 -23.62
CA VAL A 61 19.47 27.83 -24.00
C VAL A 61 20.78 28.60 -24.03
N ILE A 62 21.77 28.12 -23.28
CA ILE A 62 23.14 28.64 -23.32
C ILE A 62 23.94 27.77 -24.29
N ARG A 63 24.62 28.42 -25.24
CA ARG A 63 25.50 27.77 -26.21
C ARG A 63 26.93 28.24 -26.05
N ASN A 64 27.88 27.34 -26.27
CA ASN A 64 29.30 27.67 -26.29
C ASN A 64 29.71 28.38 -27.61
N SER A 65 31.01 28.68 -27.76
CA SER A 65 31.56 29.31 -28.96
C SER A 65 31.36 28.54 -30.26
N ASP A 66 31.19 27.22 -30.18
CA ASP A 66 30.92 26.33 -31.32
C ASP A 66 29.41 26.18 -31.60
N TYR A 67 28.56 26.97 -30.93
CA TYR A 67 27.09 26.91 -30.98
C TYR A 67 26.47 25.60 -30.46
N HIS A 68 27.23 24.78 -29.73
CA HIS A 68 26.68 23.60 -29.06
C HIS A 68 25.91 24.02 -27.79
N PRO A 69 24.69 23.49 -27.57
CA PRO A 69 23.95 23.74 -26.34
C PRO A 69 24.67 23.06 -25.17
N VAL A 70 24.96 23.83 -24.12
CA VAL A 70 25.67 23.36 -22.92
C VAL A 70 24.79 23.43 -21.67
N TRP A 71 23.74 24.24 -21.69
CA TRP A 71 22.74 24.32 -20.63
C TRP A 71 21.39 24.81 -21.20
N TRP A 72 20.27 24.36 -20.62
CA TRP A 72 18.92 24.78 -21.01
C TRP A 72 17.94 24.67 -19.85
N GLY A 73 16.88 25.46 -19.90
CA GLY A 73 15.83 25.49 -18.89
C GLY A 73 14.83 26.60 -19.16
N TYR A 74 14.32 27.20 -18.09
CA TYR A 74 13.41 28.34 -18.12
C TYR A 74 13.89 29.46 -17.18
N ILE A 75 13.44 30.69 -17.44
CA ILE A 75 13.69 31.83 -16.55
C ILE A 75 12.70 31.77 -15.40
N GLU A 76 13.19 31.52 -14.19
CA GLU A 76 12.38 31.43 -12.97
C GLU A 76 12.20 32.81 -12.33
N GLU A 77 13.26 33.60 -12.31
CA GLU A 77 13.27 34.92 -11.68
C GLU A 77 14.03 35.91 -12.56
N ALA A 78 13.56 37.15 -12.56
CA ALA A 78 14.19 38.24 -13.28
C ALA A 78 14.28 39.47 -12.37
N PHE A 79 15.46 40.07 -12.30
CA PHE A 79 15.75 41.24 -11.48
C PHE A 79 16.35 42.33 -12.35
N VAL A 80 16.06 43.58 -12.01
CA VAL A 80 16.64 44.78 -12.60
C VAL A 80 17.19 45.63 -11.47
N SER A 81 18.49 45.95 -11.54
CA SER A 81 19.14 46.87 -10.62
C SER A 81 19.03 48.31 -11.11
N ARG A 82 18.79 49.23 -10.17
CA ARG A 82 18.71 50.67 -10.42
C ARG A 82 19.40 51.42 -9.28
N GLY A 83 20.71 51.62 -9.42
CA GLY A 83 21.53 52.12 -8.32
C GLY A 83 21.55 51.10 -7.19
N GLU A 84 21.15 51.51 -5.98
CA GLU A 84 21.12 50.63 -4.80
C GLU A 84 19.89 49.72 -4.72
N LEU A 85 18.88 49.93 -5.57
CA LEU A 85 17.62 49.16 -5.53
C LEU A 85 17.65 47.99 -6.52
N LEU A 86 17.10 46.86 -6.10
CA LEU A 86 16.84 45.69 -6.92
C LEU A 86 15.33 45.44 -6.96
N ASP A 87 14.74 45.50 -8.15
CA ASP A 87 13.33 45.19 -8.39
C ASP A 87 13.24 43.93 -9.25
N GLY A 88 12.44 42.95 -8.84
CA GLY A 88 12.33 41.69 -9.55
C GLY A 88 10.96 41.03 -9.45
N LEU A 89 10.80 39.98 -10.23
CA LEU A 89 9.63 39.12 -10.24
C LEU A 89 10.10 37.66 -10.19
N SER A 90 9.46 36.86 -9.34
CA SER A 90 9.78 35.46 -9.13
C SER A 90 8.60 34.55 -9.42
N LEU A 91 8.88 33.44 -10.09
CA LEU A 91 7.93 32.34 -10.23
C LEU A 91 8.08 31.28 -9.13
N ARG A 92 9.12 31.33 -8.28
CA ARG A 92 9.46 30.24 -7.34
C ARG A 92 8.29 29.87 -6.44
N ASP A 93 7.73 30.83 -5.73
CA ASP A 93 6.61 30.64 -4.78
C ASP A 93 5.24 31.05 -5.36
N MET A 94 5.15 31.16 -6.68
CA MET A 94 3.93 31.50 -7.39
C MET A 94 3.10 30.23 -7.68
N TYR A 95 1.79 30.28 -7.39
CA TYR A 95 0.84 29.18 -7.62
C TYR A 95 -0.50 29.73 -8.12
N ASN A 96 -0.81 29.47 -9.40
CA ASN A 96 -2.04 29.94 -10.06
C ASN A 96 -3.18 28.92 -10.06
N ARG A 97 -3.00 27.78 -9.40
CA ARG A 97 -4.04 26.78 -9.14
C ARG A 97 -3.89 26.28 -7.70
N VAL A 98 -4.87 26.55 -6.84
CA VAL A 98 -4.77 26.29 -5.39
C VAL A 98 -5.96 25.48 -4.91
N ARG A 99 -5.71 24.50 -4.03
CA ARG A 99 -6.73 23.83 -3.21
C ARG A 99 -6.22 23.69 -1.78
N VAL A 100 -7.11 23.36 -0.85
CA VAL A 100 -6.80 23.24 0.58
C VAL A 100 -7.29 21.89 1.10
N ALA A 101 -6.38 21.13 1.71
CA ALA A 101 -6.71 19.96 2.52
C ALA A 101 -6.93 20.41 3.97
N TYR A 102 -8.00 19.96 4.59
CA TYR A 102 -8.39 20.40 5.94
C TYR A 102 -8.96 19.26 6.77
N SER A 103 -8.88 19.44 8.09
CA SER A 103 -9.53 18.58 9.07
C SER A 103 -10.52 19.39 9.91
N TYR A 104 -11.56 18.72 10.39
CA TYR A 104 -12.56 19.31 11.27
C TYR A 104 -13.16 18.25 12.21
N GLU A 105 -13.87 18.68 13.24
CA GLU A 105 -14.64 17.77 14.09
C GLU A 105 -16.08 17.72 13.61
N ASP A 106 -16.58 16.52 13.35
CA ASP A 106 -17.99 16.27 13.04
C ASP A 106 -18.63 15.48 14.18
N PHE A 107 -19.49 16.14 14.95
CA PHE A 107 -20.13 15.58 16.16
C PHE A 107 -19.16 14.88 17.14
N GLY A 108 -17.93 15.38 17.26
CA GLY A 108 -16.89 14.83 18.14
C GLY A 108 -16.05 13.70 17.52
N ALA A 109 -16.27 13.36 16.25
CA ALA A 109 -15.42 12.48 15.47
C ALA A 109 -14.47 13.30 14.56
N PRO A 110 -13.21 12.87 14.39
CA PRO A 110 -12.31 13.51 13.44
C PRO A 110 -12.80 13.29 12.00
N ALA A 111 -12.89 14.35 11.23
CA ALA A 111 -13.23 14.35 9.82
C ALA A 111 -12.19 15.15 9.02
N SER A 112 -12.11 14.89 7.72
CA SER A 112 -11.23 15.61 6.80
C SER A 112 -11.92 15.85 5.46
N GLY A 113 -11.37 16.78 4.70
CA GLY A 113 -11.85 17.14 3.37
C GLY A 113 -10.78 17.85 2.55
N ILE A 114 -11.05 17.97 1.26
CA ILE A 114 -10.20 18.71 0.32
C ILE A 114 -11.13 19.62 -0.49
N THR A 115 -10.78 20.89 -0.66
CA THR A 115 -11.56 21.82 -1.48
C THR A 115 -11.34 21.56 -2.97
N ASP A 116 -12.31 21.98 -3.80
CA ASP A 116 -12.10 22.06 -5.24
C ASP A 116 -10.98 23.06 -5.57
N TRP A 117 -10.33 22.82 -6.71
CA TRP A 117 -9.29 23.71 -7.23
C TRP A 117 -9.86 25.07 -7.64
N ALA A 118 -9.30 26.15 -7.11
CA ALA A 118 -9.48 27.51 -7.63
C ALA A 118 -8.32 27.88 -8.56
N VAL A 119 -8.60 28.67 -9.59
CA VAL A 119 -7.66 29.00 -10.67
C VAL A 119 -7.59 30.49 -10.95
N ASN A 120 -6.38 31.01 -11.16
CA ASN A 120 -6.16 32.32 -11.75
C ASN A 120 -5.93 32.17 -13.26
N GLY A 121 -7.03 32.12 -14.02
CA GLY A 121 -7.01 31.89 -15.47
C GLY A 121 -6.17 32.93 -16.23
N ALA A 122 -6.24 34.20 -15.84
CA ALA A 122 -5.46 35.27 -16.49
C ALA A 122 -3.94 35.06 -16.34
N SER A 123 -3.50 34.57 -15.19
CA SER A 123 -2.09 34.24 -14.95
C SER A 123 -1.64 33.02 -15.76
N ILE A 124 -2.49 31.99 -15.82
CA ILE A 124 -2.25 30.79 -16.64
C ILE A 124 -2.10 31.17 -18.11
N ASP A 125 -3.01 32.01 -18.63
CA ASP A 125 -3.00 32.44 -20.03
C ASP A 125 -1.79 33.34 -20.35
N ALA A 126 -1.41 34.24 -19.43
CA ALA A 126 -0.28 35.15 -19.63
C ALA A 126 1.07 34.42 -19.62
N LEU A 127 1.25 33.47 -18.71
CA LEU A 127 2.52 32.75 -18.52
C LEU A 127 2.61 31.46 -19.33
N LEU A 128 1.47 30.90 -19.77
CA LEU A 128 1.33 29.60 -20.43
C LEU A 128 1.82 28.43 -19.56
N LEU A 129 1.61 28.54 -18.24
CA LEU A 129 1.99 27.54 -17.25
C LEU A 129 0.97 27.42 -16.11
N VAL A 130 0.96 26.25 -15.48
CA VAL A 130 0.13 25.95 -14.30
C VAL A 130 1.07 25.51 -13.18
N LYS A 131 0.96 26.16 -12.02
CA LYS A 131 1.62 25.79 -10.76
C LYS A 131 0.55 25.54 -9.70
N GLU A 132 0.57 24.33 -9.16
CA GLU A 132 -0.41 23.80 -8.23
C GLU A 132 0.09 23.86 -6.80
N LEU A 133 -0.78 24.27 -5.88
CA LEU A 133 -0.54 24.20 -4.45
C LEU A 133 -1.70 23.48 -3.77
N MET A 134 -1.39 22.43 -3.03
CA MET A 134 -2.30 21.85 -2.03
C MET A 134 -1.79 22.23 -0.64
N GLU A 135 -2.40 23.25 -0.03
CA GLU A 135 -2.05 23.65 1.33
C GLU A 135 -2.84 22.81 2.34
N THR A 136 -2.16 22.27 3.35
CA THR A 136 -2.80 21.58 4.47
C THR A 136 -2.99 22.56 5.63
N THR A 137 -4.21 22.68 6.17
CA THR A 137 -4.46 23.54 7.33
C THR A 137 -3.93 22.92 8.61
N GLU A 138 -3.19 23.69 9.41
CA GLU A 138 -2.69 23.24 10.73
C GLU A 138 -3.78 23.25 11.83
N ILE A 139 -4.86 23.99 11.61
CA ILE A 139 -5.98 24.12 12.55
C ILE A 139 -7.25 23.54 11.96
N SER A 140 -8.15 23.10 12.84
CA SER A 140 -9.51 22.69 12.46
C SER A 140 -10.19 23.80 11.66
N ALA A 141 -10.68 23.47 10.47
CA ALA A 141 -11.28 24.41 9.54
C ALA A 141 -12.57 23.84 8.97
N THR A 142 -13.67 24.60 9.07
CA THR A 142 -14.91 24.22 8.37
C THR A 142 -14.71 24.27 6.85
N PRO A 143 -15.53 23.55 6.04
CA PRO A 143 -15.44 23.62 4.58
C PRO A 143 -15.43 25.05 4.02
N ALA A 144 -16.28 25.94 4.57
CA ALA A 144 -16.33 27.34 4.16
C ALA A 144 -15.06 28.14 4.54
N MET A 145 -14.43 27.82 5.67
CA MET A 145 -13.14 28.42 6.05
C MET A 145 -12.02 27.96 5.11
N ALA A 146 -12.05 26.69 4.69
CA ALA A 146 -11.09 26.14 3.74
C ALA A 146 -11.22 26.80 2.35
N ASP A 147 -12.45 27.01 1.87
CA ASP A 147 -12.70 27.75 0.62
C ASP A 147 -12.20 29.21 0.70
N ALA A 148 -12.50 29.90 1.80
CA ALA A 148 -12.02 31.28 1.99
C ALA A 148 -10.48 31.36 2.08
N ARG A 149 -9.83 30.36 2.71
CA ARG A 149 -8.37 30.25 2.76
C ARG A 149 -7.80 30.02 1.36
N ARG A 150 -8.36 29.08 0.59
CA ARG A 150 -7.97 28.80 -0.80
C ARG A 150 -8.01 30.08 -1.65
N ASP A 151 -9.10 30.82 -1.59
CA ASP A 151 -9.29 32.03 -2.42
C ASP A 151 -8.35 33.17 -1.99
N THR A 152 -8.11 33.31 -0.68
CA THR A 152 -7.14 34.28 -0.13
C THR A 152 -5.72 33.97 -0.58
N LEU A 153 -5.33 32.69 -0.56
CA LEU A 153 -4.03 32.24 -1.06
C LEU A 153 -3.91 32.55 -2.55
N LEU A 154 -4.87 32.13 -3.37
CA LEU A 154 -4.84 32.35 -4.80
C LEU A 154 -4.74 33.85 -5.15
N ALA A 155 -5.44 34.72 -4.43
CA ALA A 155 -5.34 36.17 -4.62
C ALA A 155 -3.94 36.74 -4.29
N ARG A 156 -3.22 36.11 -3.35
CA ARG A 156 -1.90 36.55 -2.89
C ARG A 156 -0.76 36.03 -3.75
N ILE A 157 -0.82 34.77 -4.16
CA ILE A 157 0.29 34.04 -4.84
C ILE A 157 -0.06 33.56 -6.25
N GLY A 158 -1.24 33.93 -6.79
CA GLY A 158 -1.67 33.56 -8.14
C GLY A 158 -1.04 34.35 -9.28
N LEU A 159 -0.14 35.29 -9.00
CA LEU A 159 0.63 36.09 -9.97
C LEU A 159 2.13 36.00 -9.62
N PRO A 160 3.04 36.28 -10.57
CA PRO A 160 4.46 36.38 -10.27
C PRO A 160 4.73 37.29 -9.07
N ILE A 161 5.56 36.83 -8.14
CA ILE A 161 5.77 37.48 -6.85
C ILE A 161 6.80 38.60 -7.01
N PRO A 162 6.45 39.86 -6.67
CA PRO A 162 7.42 40.93 -6.61
C PRO A 162 8.48 40.67 -5.55
N VAL A 163 9.75 40.78 -5.94
CA VAL A 163 10.90 40.71 -5.05
C VAL A 163 11.60 42.06 -5.08
N THR A 164 11.85 42.64 -3.93
CA THR A 164 12.60 43.90 -3.80
C THR A 164 13.77 43.71 -2.86
N GLY A 165 14.93 44.25 -3.20
CA GLY A 165 16.14 44.13 -2.40
C GLY A 165 17.13 45.27 -2.61
N GLU A 166 18.32 45.11 -2.04
CA GLU A 166 19.46 45.99 -2.28
C GLU A 166 20.39 45.35 -3.31
N ALA A 167 20.84 46.13 -4.30
CA ALA A 167 21.84 45.68 -5.27
C ALA A 167 23.21 45.58 -4.58
N GLN A 168 23.93 44.46 -4.78
CA GLN A 168 25.24 44.25 -4.15
C GLN A 168 26.34 45.20 -4.69
N ASP A 169 26.16 45.75 -5.89
CA ASP A 169 27.11 46.68 -6.52
C ASP A 169 26.57 48.12 -6.52
N ARG A 170 27.23 49.00 -5.76
CA ARG A 170 26.81 50.40 -5.54
C ARG A 170 27.28 51.40 -6.60
N GLU A 171 28.18 51.00 -7.51
CA GLU A 171 28.83 51.91 -8.49
C GLU A 171 28.71 51.47 -9.96
N GLY A 172 27.78 50.57 -10.31
CA GLY A 172 27.63 50.02 -11.67
C GLY A 172 26.61 50.71 -12.58
N GLU A 173 26.79 50.57 -13.90
CA GLU A 173 25.71 50.75 -14.89
C GLU A 173 24.52 49.83 -14.57
N PRO A 174 23.29 50.16 -14.98
CA PRO A 174 22.13 49.29 -14.78
C PRO A 174 22.34 47.87 -15.31
N VAL A 175 22.07 46.87 -14.48
CA VAL A 175 22.21 45.45 -14.82
C VAL A 175 20.91 44.73 -14.51
N ALA A 176 20.55 43.74 -15.32
CA ALA A 176 19.53 42.78 -14.98
C ALA A 176 20.14 41.39 -14.77
N LEU A 177 19.56 40.62 -13.85
CA LEU A 177 19.97 39.26 -13.55
C LEU A 177 18.78 38.33 -13.80
N LEU A 178 19.01 37.28 -14.57
CA LEU A 178 18.03 36.22 -14.80
C LEU A 178 18.52 34.97 -14.06
N HIS A 179 17.75 34.54 -13.07
CA HIS A 179 17.93 33.22 -12.44
C HIS A 179 17.11 32.21 -13.20
N CYS A 180 17.80 31.23 -13.76
CA CYS A 180 17.21 30.22 -14.61
C CYS A 180 17.25 28.87 -13.90
N ALA A 181 16.20 28.08 -14.10
CA ALA A 181 16.06 26.74 -13.54
C ALA A 181 15.87 25.72 -14.67
N GLY A 182 16.38 24.52 -14.46
CA GLY A 182 16.27 23.43 -15.41
C GLY A 182 14.85 22.92 -15.58
N ASP A 183 14.57 22.32 -16.74
CA ASP A 183 13.23 21.83 -17.08
C ASP A 183 12.71 20.75 -16.10
N ILE A 184 13.60 20.06 -15.37
CA ILE A 184 13.23 19.06 -14.35
C ILE A 184 12.35 19.65 -13.23
N PHE A 185 12.60 20.90 -12.82
CA PHE A 185 11.86 21.53 -11.73
C PHE A 185 10.41 21.84 -12.09
N THR A 186 10.06 21.78 -13.39
CA THR A 186 8.67 21.93 -13.83
C THR A 186 7.78 20.76 -13.41
N PHE A 187 8.35 19.59 -13.09
CA PHE A 187 7.60 18.49 -12.47
C PHE A 187 7.21 18.79 -11.02
N GLY A 188 7.82 19.78 -10.37
CA GLY A 188 7.40 20.25 -9.05
C GLY A 188 6.14 21.12 -9.10
N TRP A 189 5.60 21.40 -10.28
CA TRP A 189 4.48 22.33 -10.46
C TRP A 189 3.11 21.69 -10.41
N LYS A 190 3.02 20.35 -10.45
CA LYS A 190 1.74 19.64 -10.47
C LYS A 190 1.79 18.42 -9.56
N TYR A 191 0.66 18.14 -8.92
CA TYR A 191 0.46 16.90 -8.17
C TYR A 191 0.20 15.73 -9.12
N TYR A 192 0.78 14.57 -8.82
CA TYR A 192 0.59 13.37 -9.63
C TYR A 192 -0.35 12.38 -8.93
N ALA A 193 -1.45 12.05 -9.58
CA ALA A 193 -2.38 11.03 -9.14
C ALA A 193 -2.47 9.90 -10.17
N GLN A 194 -2.57 8.68 -9.68
CA GLN A 194 -2.84 7.48 -10.47
C GLN A 194 -3.89 6.68 -9.73
N PRO A 195 -5.17 6.77 -10.11
CA PRO A 195 -6.26 6.10 -9.38
C PRO A 195 -6.27 4.58 -9.60
N ARG A 196 -5.55 4.05 -10.60
CA ARG A 196 -5.49 2.61 -10.89
C ARG A 196 -4.50 1.90 -9.96
N GLY A 197 -4.71 0.60 -9.72
CA GLY A 197 -3.77 -0.24 -8.98
C GLY A 197 -4.07 -0.45 -7.51
N LEU A 198 -5.22 0.05 -7.03
CA LEU A 198 -5.71 -0.20 -5.69
C LEU A 198 -7.22 -0.40 -5.73
N GLU A 199 -7.67 -1.46 -5.08
CA GLU A 199 -9.06 -1.66 -4.66
C GLU A 199 -9.02 -2.19 -3.23
N GLU A 200 -9.72 -1.56 -2.28
CA GLU A 200 -9.60 -1.94 -0.87
C GLU A 200 -10.85 -1.75 -0.03
N HIS A 201 -10.94 -2.56 1.03
CA HIS A 201 -11.81 -2.35 2.19
C HIS A 201 -10.98 -2.59 3.47
N ALA A 202 -10.68 -1.52 4.21
CA ALA A 202 -9.72 -1.56 5.32
C ALA A 202 -10.27 -1.03 6.67
N GLY A 203 -11.59 -0.88 6.82
CA GLY A 203 -12.20 -0.32 8.04
C GLY A 203 -13.55 -0.93 8.40
N GLY A 204 -14.04 -0.59 9.59
CA GLY A 204 -15.37 -0.97 10.10
C GLY A 204 -15.34 -1.73 11.43
N ASP A 205 -16.46 -2.37 11.77
CA ASP A 205 -16.63 -3.13 13.03
C ASP A 205 -16.14 -4.56 12.86
N THR A 206 -15.07 -4.93 13.57
CA THR A 206 -14.33 -6.15 13.26
C THR A 206 -14.97 -7.40 13.88
N ALA A 207 -15.06 -8.47 13.09
CA ALA A 207 -15.53 -9.78 13.55
C ALA A 207 -14.73 -10.94 12.94
N ASP A 208 -14.79 -12.08 13.61
CA ASP A 208 -14.13 -13.32 13.19
C ASP A 208 -15.04 -14.13 12.27
N GLN A 209 -14.57 -14.48 11.07
CA GLN A 209 -15.18 -15.50 10.23
C GLN A 209 -14.26 -16.74 10.16
N PRO A 210 -14.65 -17.89 10.76
CA PRO A 210 -13.85 -19.10 10.65
C PRO A 210 -13.82 -19.61 9.21
N LEU A 211 -12.65 -20.12 8.81
CA LEU A 211 -12.36 -20.71 7.52
C LEU A 211 -11.79 -22.13 7.69
N GLY A 212 -12.57 -23.13 7.26
CA GLY A 212 -12.18 -24.55 7.37
C GLY A 212 -12.42 -25.17 8.76
N LEU A 213 -13.37 -24.65 9.53
CA LEU A 213 -13.79 -25.21 10.82
C LEU A 213 -14.84 -26.32 10.63
N GLY A 214 -14.55 -27.51 11.14
CA GLY A 214 -15.51 -28.61 11.09
C GLY A 214 -14.98 -29.90 11.73
N ILE A 215 -15.87 -30.87 11.90
CA ILE A 215 -15.57 -32.17 12.49
C ILE A 215 -16.52 -33.24 11.96
N THR A 216 -15.98 -34.44 11.72
CA THR A 216 -16.76 -35.65 11.48
C THR A 216 -16.41 -36.67 12.54
N SER A 217 -17.40 -37.17 13.29
CA SER A 217 -17.16 -38.15 14.34
C SER A 217 -18.40 -38.98 14.70
N ALA A 218 -18.22 -39.92 15.62
CA ALA A 218 -19.27 -40.74 16.20
C ALA A 218 -19.51 -40.38 17.67
N ALA A 219 -20.50 -41.03 18.31
CA ALA A 219 -20.91 -40.78 19.69
C ALA A 219 -21.49 -39.37 19.93
N TRP A 220 -22.39 -38.95 19.04
CA TRP A 220 -23.00 -37.62 19.08
C TRP A 220 -24.48 -37.67 19.42
N GLY A 221 -24.92 -36.84 20.37
CA GLY A 221 -26.32 -36.77 20.80
C GLY A 221 -26.99 -35.46 20.42
N PHE A 222 -28.30 -35.50 20.23
CA PHE A 222 -29.14 -34.34 19.98
C PHE A 222 -30.28 -34.31 20.98
N ASN A 223 -30.67 -33.13 21.45
CA ASN A 223 -31.86 -32.99 22.29
C ASN A 223 -32.88 -32.00 21.69
N LEU A 224 -34.09 -32.03 22.25
CA LEU A 224 -35.20 -31.15 21.84
C LEU A 224 -34.90 -29.66 22.05
N HIS A 225 -34.02 -29.32 23.00
CA HIS A 225 -33.62 -27.95 23.31
C HIS A 225 -32.53 -27.41 22.37
N GLY A 226 -32.22 -28.11 21.27
CA GLY A 226 -31.24 -27.62 20.29
C GLY A 226 -29.79 -27.82 20.71
N ARG A 227 -29.51 -28.66 21.71
CA ARG A 227 -28.13 -29.01 22.09
C ARG A 227 -27.61 -30.20 21.28
N ILE A 228 -26.39 -30.06 20.79
CA ILE A 228 -25.64 -31.06 20.03
C ILE A 228 -24.43 -31.46 20.89
N TYR A 229 -24.40 -32.69 21.34
CA TYR A 229 -23.41 -33.22 22.26
C TYR A 229 -22.33 -34.00 21.52
N ASP A 230 -21.07 -33.74 21.84
CA ASP A 230 -19.93 -34.60 21.51
C ASP A 230 -19.43 -35.25 22.79
N MET A 231 -19.56 -36.57 22.89
CA MET A 231 -19.16 -37.31 24.09
C MET A 231 -17.64 -37.28 24.33
N GLN A 232 -16.84 -36.83 23.36
CA GLN A 232 -15.40 -36.63 23.48
C GLN A 232 -15.01 -35.19 23.87
N GLY A 233 -15.95 -34.24 23.93
CA GLY A 233 -15.69 -32.89 24.45
C GLY A 233 -14.94 -31.94 23.50
N ARG A 234 -15.06 -32.09 22.18
CA ARG A 234 -14.22 -31.36 21.20
C ARG A 234 -14.87 -30.10 20.61
N LEU A 235 -16.13 -29.79 20.94
CA LEU A 235 -16.87 -28.71 20.28
C LEU A 235 -16.52 -27.27 20.75
N ASN A 236 -15.50 -27.11 21.60
CA ASN A 236 -15.18 -25.83 22.25
C ASN A 236 -14.79 -24.70 21.29
N ASN A 237 -14.32 -25.06 20.09
CA ASN A 237 -13.78 -24.12 19.11
C ASN A 237 -14.84 -23.54 18.16
N PHE A 238 -16.10 -23.97 18.25
CA PHE A 238 -17.17 -23.31 17.52
C PHE A 238 -17.46 -21.93 18.14
N PRO A 239 -17.42 -20.84 17.36
CA PRO A 239 -17.83 -19.52 17.84
C PRO A 239 -19.35 -19.41 17.95
N THR A 240 -19.83 -18.58 18.87
CA THR A 240 -21.23 -18.14 18.90
C THR A 240 -21.56 -17.31 17.65
N GLY A 241 -22.79 -17.40 17.15
CA GLY A 241 -23.28 -16.69 15.96
C GLY A 241 -22.96 -17.38 14.63
N VAL A 242 -22.04 -18.35 14.62
CA VAL A 242 -21.66 -19.07 13.39
C VAL A 242 -22.75 -20.07 13.00
N ARG A 243 -23.05 -20.12 11.70
CA ARG A 243 -23.95 -21.13 11.11
C ARG A 243 -23.18 -22.42 10.84
N ILE A 244 -23.76 -23.55 11.20
CA ILE A 244 -23.20 -24.88 11.03
C ILE A 244 -24.14 -25.75 10.19
N ALA A 245 -23.57 -26.50 9.24
CA ALA A 245 -24.25 -27.55 8.51
C ALA A 245 -24.08 -28.89 9.25
N ILE A 246 -25.18 -29.58 9.49
CA ILE A 246 -25.26 -30.87 10.18
C ILE A 246 -25.69 -31.93 9.17
N SER A 247 -24.94 -33.02 9.08
CA SER A 247 -25.28 -34.19 8.26
C SER A 247 -24.92 -35.50 8.95
N GLY A 248 -25.45 -36.62 8.45
CA GLY A 248 -25.22 -37.95 9.03
C GLY A 248 -26.13 -38.30 10.21
N THR A 249 -27.25 -37.59 10.37
CA THR A 249 -28.27 -37.85 11.41
C THR A 249 -29.59 -38.35 10.82
N SER A 250 -30.45 -38.91 11.68
CA SER A 250 -31.75 -39.42 11.24
C SER A 250 -32.81 -38.32 11.09
N SER A 251 -32.78 -37.31 11.97
CA SER A 251 -33.84 -36.30 12.12
C SER A 251 -33.32 -34.88 12.37
N ASN A 252 -32.00 -34.67 12.46
CA ASN A 252 -31.41 -33.38 12.83
C ASN A 252 -30.54 -32.76 11.71
N ASN A 253 -30.54 -33.31 10.49
CA ASN A 253 -29.80 -32.75 9.37
C ASN A 253 -30.33 -31.35 9.00
N GLY A 254 -29.45 -30.49 8.50
CA GLY A 254 -29.78 -29.12 8.10
C GLY A 254 -28.79 -28.10 8.63
N VAL A 255 -29.16 -26.83 8.58
CA VAL A 255 -28.32 -25.71 9.03
C VAL A 255 -28.86 -25.18 10.35
N ARG A 256 -27.97 -24.87 11.30
CA ARG A 256 -28.31 -24.24 12.58
C ARG A 256 -27.33 -23.14 12.95
N THR A 257 -27.75 -22.22 13.81
CA THR A 257 -26.90 -21.14 14.34
C THR A 257 -26.44 -21.47 15.75
N VAL A 258 -25.13 -21.37 16.02
CA VAL A 258 -24.57 -21.61 17.35
C VAL A 258 -24.95 -20.46 18.28
N LYS A 259 -25.72 -20.77 19.33
CA LYS A 259 -26.17 -19.81 20.34
C LYS A 259 -25.22 -19.76 21.54
N ASN A 260 -24.77 -20.92 22.00
CA ASN A 260 -23.86 -21.04 23.13
C ASN A 260 -22.99 -22.30 23.01
N VAL A 261 -21.85 -22.33 23.68
CA VAL A 261 -20.94 -23.48 23.70
C VAL A 261 -20.61 -23.85 25.13
N ASP A 262 -20.82 -25.11 25.48
CA ASP A 262 -20.33 -25.66 26.74
C ASP A 262 -18.81 -25.83 26.65
N ARG A 263 -18.09 -24.94 27.31
CA ARG A 263 -16.61 -24.95 27.37
C ARG A 263 -16.05 -25.73 28.56
N ARG A 264 -16.89 -26.43 29.32
CA ARG A 264 -16.41 -27.32 30.39
C ARG A 264 -15.61 -28.47 29.75
N PRO A 265 -14.42 -28.82 30.25
CA PRO A 265 -13.66 -29.93 29.72
C PRO A 265 -14.44 -31.25 29.87
N PRO A 266 -14.26 -32.23 28.97
CA PRO A 266 -14.84 -33.55 29.15
C PRO A 266 -14.36 -34.15 30.47
N ARG A 267 -15.26 -34.81 31.19
CA ARG A 267 -14.97 -35.39 32.51
C ARG A 267 -15.45 -36.83 32.58
N SER A 268 -14.62 -37.67 33.20
CA SER A 268 -14.95 -39.04 33.55
C SER A 268 -14.75 -39.25 35.04
N TYR A 269 -15.67 -39.97 35.67
CA TYR A 269 -15.64 -40.33 37.08
C TYR A 269 -15.81 -41.84 37.19
N THR A 270 -14.83 -42.53 37.77
CA THR A 270 -14.86 -43.97 38.04
C THR A 270 -14.91 -44.18 39.54
N SER A 271 -15.88 -44.96 40.02
CA SER A 271 -15.98 -45.32 41.42
C SER A 271 -16.67 -46.66 41.61
N ASP A 272 -16.24 -47.37 42.65
CA ASP A 272 -16.89 -48.60 43.14
C ASP A 272 -18.19 -48.28 43.92
N GLY A 273 -18.46 -46.99 44.12
CA GLY A 273 -19.58 -46.42 44.86
C GLY A 273 -20.80 -46.07 44.03
N ILE A 274 -20.84 -46.44 42.74
CA ILE A 274 -21.94 -46.12 41.83
C ILE A 274 -22.96 -47.26 41.82
N SER A 275 -24.22 -46.96 42.19
CA SER A 275 -25.33 -47.92 42.23
C SER A 275 -26.52 -47.45 41.38
N PHE A 276 -27.41 -48.38 41.04
CA PHE A 276 -28.57 -48.11 40.18
C PHE A 276 -29.85 -48.62 40.83
N ASP A 277 -30.91 -47.82 40.81
CA ASP A 277 -32.22 -48.22 41.31
C ASP A 277 -33.30 -48.07 40.25
N ALA A 278 -34.30 -48.94 40.36
CA ALA A 278 -35.37 -49.00 39.40
C ALA A 278 -36.35 -47.82 39.60
N PRO A 279 -36.85 -47.22 38.51
CA PRO A 279 -36.55 -47.57 37.11
C PRO A 279 -35.41 -46.75 36.48
N ASP A 280 -34.98 -45.63 37.05
CA ASP A 280 -34.15 -44.63 36.36
C ASP A 280 -33.11 -43.88 37.21
N ASP A 281 -32.83 -44.37 38.41
CA ASP A 281 -31.95 -43.69 39.36
C ASP A 281 -30.50 -44.19 39.30
N ILE A 282 -29.55 -43.25 39.32
CA ILE A 282 -28.12 -43.51 39.51
C ILE A 282 -27.65 -42.77 40.76
N TYR A 283 -27.01 -43.49 41.69
CA TYR A 283 -26.47 -42.93 42.93
C TYR A 283 -24.94 -43.04 42.96
N SER A 284 -24.28 -42.09 43.63
CA SER A 284 -22.88 -42.17 44.04
C SER A 284 -22.75 -41.87 45.53
N VAL A 285 -22.12 -42.78 46.28
CA VAL A 285 -21.84 -42.60 47.72
C VAL A 285 -20.80 -41.50 48.00
N ASP A 286 -19.99 -41.15 47.00
CA ASP A 286 -18.94 -40.11 47.12
C ASP A 286 -19.47 -38.71 46.78
N ALA A 287 -20.71 -38.59 46.28
CA ALA A 287 -21.36 -37.35 45.87
C ALA A 287 -20.56 -36.51 44.84
N ASP A 288 -19.85 -37.17 43.91
CA ASP A 288 -19.06 -36.52 42.85
C ASP A 288 -19.78 -36.48 41.49
N LEU A 289 -21.11 -36.39 41.49
CA LEU A 289 -21.92 -36.28 40.26
C LEU A 289 -22.23 -34.81 39.89
N GLY A 290 -21.75 -33.84 40.66
CA GLY A 290 -21.99 -32.41 40.44
C GLY A 290 -21.39 -31.82 39.16
N PHE A 291 -20.69 -32.62 38.34
CA PHE A 291 -20.20 -32.19 37.02
C PHE A 291 -21.19 -32.41 35.88
N VAL A 292 -22.31 -33.07 36.16
CA VAL A 292 -23.38 -33.37 35.21
C VAL A 292 -24.51 -32.36 35.42
N GLU A 293 -25.12 -31.88 34.34
CA GLU A 293 -26.27 -30.97 34.39
C GLU A 293 -27.53 -31.62 33.81
N VAL A 294 -28.68 -31.00 34.06
CA VAL A 294 -29.94 -31.40 33.43
C VAL A 294 -29.81 -31.32 31.90
N ASP A 295 -30.37 -32.33 31.23
CA ASP A 295 -30.32 -32.59 29.79
C ASP A 295 -28.96 -33.04 29.22
N ASP A 296 -27.91 -33.15 30.04
CA ASP A 296 -26.64 -33.73 29.59
C ASP A 296 -26.82 -35.18 29.14
N PHE A 297 -26.13 -35.55 28.05
CA PHE A 297 -25.86 -36.97 27.78
C PHE A 297 -24.63 -37.41 28.58
N ILE A 298 -24.78 -38.55 29.23
CA ILE A 298 -23.68 -39.27 29.90
C ILE A 298 -23.50 -40.63 29.25
N HIS A 299 -22.29 -41.18 29.34
CA HIS A 299 -22.02 -42.57 29.00
C HIS A 299 -21.66 -43.34 30.26
N VAL A 300 -22.39 -44.42 30.52
CA VAL A 300 -22.15 -45.33 31.64
C VAL A 300 -21.43 -46.57 31.11
N SER A 301 -20.30 -46.93 31.70
CA SER A 301 -19.55 -48.14 31.37
C SER A 301 -19.05 -48.86 32.62
N GLY A 302 -18.70 -50.13 32.49
CA GLY A 302 -18.14 -50.92 33.61
C GLY A 302 -19.18 -51.49 34.58
N ALA A 303 -20.47 -51.16 34.42
CA ALA A 303 -21.50 -51.73 35.27
C ALA A 303 -21.73 -53.21 34.95
N THR A 304 -21.87 -54.06 35.98
CA THR A 304 -22.06 -55.51 35.83
C THR A 304 -23.30 -55.87 35.00
N HIS A 305 -24.41 -55.14 35.18
CA HIS A 305 -25.63 -55.35 34.40
C HIS A 305 -25.56 -54.57 33.09
N ALA A 306 -25.68 -55.29 31.98
CA ALA A 306 -25.59 -54.70 30.64
C ALA A 306 -26.59 -53.54 30.41
N GLN A 307 -27.80 -53.59 30.98
CA GLN A 307 -28.80 -52.52 30.84
C GLN A 307 -28.39 -51.19 31.47
N ASN A 308 -27.50 -51.22 32.47
CA ASN A 308 -27.04 -50.02 33.17
C ASN A 308 -26.02 -49.23 32.32
N ASN A 309 -25.32 -49.92 31.43
CA ASN A 309 -24.33 -49.32 30.53
C ASN A 309 -24.98 -48.59 29.35
N GLY A 310 -24.15 -47.86 28.61
CA GLY A 310 -24.51 -47.12 27.40
C GLY A 310 -24.86 -45.66 27.66
N TYR A 311 -25.35 -44.99 26.62
CA TYR A 311 -25.70 -43.58 26.67
C TYR A 311 -27.03 -43.34 27.38
N LYS A 312 -27.06 -42.36 28.28
CA LYS A 312 -28.18 -41.99 29.13
C LYS A 312 -28.38 -40.47 29.07
N GLN A 313 -29.63 -39.99 29.07
CA GLN A 313 -29.91 -38.55 29.12
C GLN A 313 -30.35 -38.15 30.53
N VAL A 314 -29.82 -37.07 31.07
CA VAL A 314 -30.08 -36.67 32.46
C VAL A 314 -31.38 -35.89 32.58
N LYS A 315 -32.24 -36.30 33.51
CA LYS A 315 -33.57 -35.71 33.81
C LYS A 315 -33.50 -34.72 34.97
N THR A 316 -32.90 -35.13 36.07
CA THR A 316 -32.70 -34.34 37.29
C THR A 316 -31.30 -34.62 37.83
N VAL A 317 -30.75 -33.64 38.55
CA VAL A 317 -29.43 -33.72 39.17
C VAL A 317 -29.51 -33.29 40.62
N SER A 318 -28.87 -34.07 41.49
CA SER A 318 -28.43 -33.66 42.82
C SER A 318 -27.01 -34.18 43.08
N GLY A 319 -26.32 -33.67 44.11
CA GLY A 319 -24.86 -33.88 44.27
C GLY A 319 -24.38 -35.33 44.19
N GLY A 320 -25.20 -36.30 44.61
CA GLY A 320 -24.89 -37.73 44.52
C GLY A 320 -25.97 -38.58 43.83
N HIS A 321 -26.91 -37.96 43.11
CA HIS A 321 -28.03 -38.70 42.51
C HIS A 321 -28.49 -38.07 41.18
N LEU A 322 -28.70 -38.91 40.18
CA LEU A 322 -29.21 -38.56 38.85
C LEU A 322 -30.46 -39.39 38.54
N GLU A 323 -31.49 -38.76 37.98
CA GLU A 323 -32.57 -39.47 37.28
C GLU A 323 -32.34 -39.40 35.77
N ILE A 324 -32.70 -40.45 35.00
CA ILE A 324 -32.43 -40.57 33.56
C ILE A 324 -33.69 -40.60 32.67
N ARG A 325 -33.60 -40.03 31.46
CA ARG A 325 -34.61 -40.08 30.37
C ARG A 325 -34.19 -41.01 29.21
N PRO A 326 -35.17 -41.64 28.53
CA PRO A 326 -36.44 -42.08 29.12
C PRO A 326 -36.15 -43.03 30.30
N GLN A 327 -37.17 -43.32 31.13
CA GLN A 327 -37.02 -44.20 32.30
C GLN A 327 -36.23 -45.45 31.91
N SER A 328 -35.01 -45.57 32.43
CA SER A 328 -34.01 -46.51 31.93
C SER A 328 -34.17 -47.92 32.47
N ASN A 329 -35.39 -48.39 32.79
CA ASN A 329 -35.72 -49.73 33.31
C ASN A 329 -34.56 -50.46 34.02
N PHE A 330 -33.87 -49.79 34.95
CA PHE A 330 -32.75 -50.39 35.67
C PHE A 330 -33.28 -51.55 36.52
N PRO A 331 -32.55 -52.65 36.64
CA PRO A 331 -32.96 -53.74 37.52
C PRO A 331 -32.95 -53.24 38.97
N ALA A 332 -34.04 -53.52 39.70
CA ALA A 332 -34.20 -53.08 41.09
C ALA A 332 -33.09 -53.64 41.98
N GLY A 333 -32.52 -52.78 42.83
CA GLY A 333 -31.50 -53.17 43.80
C GLY A 333 -30.17 -53.54 43.15
N SER A 334 -29.63 -52.70 42.26
CA SER A 334 -28.27 -52.87 41.74
C SER A 334 -27.28 -52.23 42.72
N PRO A 335 -26.60 -52.99 43.61
CA PRO A 335 -25.65 -52.45 44.58
C PRO A 335 -24.47 -51.72 43.90
N PRO A 336 -23.64 -50.99 44.66
CA PRO A 336 -22.41 -50.43 44.14
C PRO A 336 -21.51 -51.51 43.53
N TRP A 337 -21.01 -51.29 42.31
CA TRP A 337 -20.20 -52.25 41.57
C TRP A 337 -18.79 -51.71 41.29
N PRO A 338 -17.76 -52.56 41.32
CA PRO A 338 -16.39 -52.12 41.04
C PRO A 338 -16.24 -51.59 39.62
N GLU A 339 -15.45 -50.53 39.45
CA GLU A 339 -15.04 -49.95 38.15
C GLU A 339 -16.16 -49.35 37.28
N THR A 340 -17.31 -48.95 37.85
CA THR A 340 -18.31 -48.21 37.08
C THR A 340 -17.80 -46.80 36.75
N THR A 341 -17.88 -46.42 35.48
CA THR A 341 -17.48 -45.10 34.99
C THR A 341 -18.68 -44.35 34.44
N ILE A 342 -18.81 -43.08 34.83
CA ILE A 342 -19.71 -42.10 34.22
C ILE A 342 -18.86 -41.06 33.52
N SER A 343 -19.06 -40.88 32.22
CA SER A 343 -18.40 -39.82 31.45
C SER A 343 -19.40 -38.85 30.83
N ARG A 344 -18.97 -37.60 30.70
CA ARG A 344 -19.73 -36.49 30.12
C ARG A 344 -18.81 -35.71 29.18
N GLY A 345 -19.32 -35.40 27.99
CA GLY A 345 -18.61 -34.62 26.97
C GLY A 345 -18.87 -33.13 27.07
N ASN A 346 -19.02 -32.48 25.92
CA ASN A 346 -19.49 -31.10 25.84
C ASN A 346 -20.60 -30.97 24.78
N TYR A 347 -21.15 -29.77 24.65
CA TYR A 347 -22.19 -29.51 23.66
C TYR A 347 -22.11 -28.10 23.10
N ILE A 348 -22.74 -27.92 21.94
CA ILE A 348 -23.16 -26.60 21.44
C ILE A 348 -24.68 -26.51 21.56
N GLU A 349 -25.19 -25.37 22.01
CA GLU A 349 -26.60 -25.03 21.96
C GLU A 349 -26.84 -24.21 20.70
N THR A 350 -27.89 -24.57 19.96
CA THR A 350 -28.30 -23.87 18.73
C THR A 350 -29.52 -22.99 18.98
N GLU A 351 -29.72 -21.97 18.15
CA GLU A 351 -30.94 -21.14 18.21
C GLU A 351 -32.19 -21.95 17.87
N GLU A 352 -32.04 -22.92 16.95
CA GLU A 352 -33.08 -23.82 16.51
C GLU A 352 -33.22 -25.04 17.45
N SER A 353 -34.45 -25.44 17.75
CA SER A 353 -34.74 -26.69 18.46
C SER A 353 -34.36 -27.92 17.62
N GLY A 354 -34.09 -29.04 18.29
CA GLY A 354 -33.79 -30.33 17.64
C GLY A 354 -34.86 -31.39 17.87
N THR A 355 -34.57 -32.60 17.39
CA THR A 355 -35.26 -33.84 17.82
C THR A 355 -34.30 -34.64 18.69
N THR A 356 -34.78 -35.28 19.77
CA THR A 356 -33.90 -36.12 20.59
C THR A 356 -33.39 -37.32 19.80
N GLU A 357 -32.07 -37.42 19.66
CA GLU A 357 -31.34 -38.59 19.13
C GLU A 357 -30.24 -38.94 20.14
N PHE A 358 -30.25 -40.17 20.65
CA PHE A 358 -29.22 -40.61 21.62
C PHE A 358 -27.87 -40.79 20.91
N PRO A 359 -26.74 -40.52 21.59
CA PRO A 359 -25.44 -40.85 21.05
C PRO A 359 -25.32 -42.32 20.67
N SER A 360 -24.61 -42.58 19.58
CA SER A 360 -24.34 -43.91 19.07
C SER A 360 -22.92 -43.99 18.51
N ASP A 361 -22.21 -45.06 18.86
CA ASP A 361 -20.86 -45.32 18.34
C ASP A 361 -20.89 -45.76 16.86
N GLY A 362 -22.05 -46.16 16.35
CA GLY A 362 -22.24 -46.57 14.96
C GLY A 362 -22.72 -45.47 14.02
N GLN A 363 -23.06 -44.28 14.54
CA GLN A 363 -23.49 -43.14 13.74
C GLN A 363 -22.28 -42.25 13.43
N THR A 364 -22.14 -41.82 12.17
CA THR A 364 -21.15 -40.80 11.78
C THR A 364 -21.86 -39.50 11.50
N VAL A 365 -21.60 -38.49 12.32
CA VAL A 365 -22.17 -37.14 12.21
C VAL A 365 -21.07 -36.18 11.76
N THR A 366 -21.42 -35.30 10.84
CA THR A 366 -20.55 -34.24 10.35
C THR A 366 -21.14 -32.88 10.69
N LEU A 367 -20.35 -32.04 11.36
CA LEU A 367 -20.62 -30.63 11.59
C LEU A 367 -19.57 -29.79 10.89
N VAL A 368 -20.00 -28.87 10.04
CA VAL A 368 -19.11 -27.97 9.31
C VAL A 368 -19.62 -26.56 9.48
N ALA A 369 -18.77 -25.64 9.94
CA ALA A 369 -19.10 -24.23 9.93
C ALA A 369 -19.23 -23.76 8.47
N HIS A 370 -20.26 -22.97 8.18
CA HIS A 370 -20.32 -22.25 6.91
C HIS A 370 -19.10 -21.34 6.79
N GLY A 371 -18.54 -21.29 5.58
CA GLY A 371 -17.22 -20.71 5.38
C GLY A 371 -16.12 -21.76 5.36
N ILE A 372 -16.34 -22.95 4.77
CA ILE A 372 -15.19 -23.77 4.35
C ILE A 372 -14.43 -23.09 3.20
N GLU A 373 -15.14 -22.25 2.45
CA GLU A 373 -14.61 -21.25 1.55
C GLU A 373 -15.37 -19.94 1.81
N VAL A 374 -14.67 -18.82 1.71
CA VAL A 374 -15.22 -17.47 1.92
C VAL A 374 -14.92 -16.67 0.67
N ALA A 375 -15.90 -15.94 0.13
CA ALA A 375 -15.70 -15.15 -1.08
C ALA A 375 -16.24 -13.73 -0.97
N GLN A 376 -15.42 -12.75 -1.33
CA GLN A 376 -15.81 -11.33 -1.41
C GLN A 376 -15.78 -10.89 -2.87
N SER A 377 -16.90 -10.36 -3.38
CA SER A 377 -16.89 -9.72 -4.69
C SER A 377 -16.32 -8.31 -4.62
N PHE A 378 -15.74 -7.83 -5.71
CA PHE A 378 -15.23 -6.47 -5.85
C PHE A 378 -15.30 -6.02 -7.30
N ARG A 379 -15.18 -4.70 -7.51
CA ARG A 379 -15.03 -4.08 -8.83
C ARG A 379 -13.84 -3.13 -8.81
N THR A 380 -13.26 -2.86 -9.96
CA THR A 380 -12.13 -1.91 -10.05
C THR A 380 -12.53 -0.66 -10.80
N ALA A 381 -11.98 0.49 -10.40
CA ALA A 381 -12.25 1.79 -11.02
C ALA A 381 -11.51 2.03 -12.36
N GLY A 382 -10.70 1.08 -12.83
CA GLY A 382 -9.95 1.20 -14.07
C GLY A 382 -9.23 -0.09 -14.45
N ASP A 383 -8.72 -0.19 -15.68
CA ASP A 383 -8.02 -1.38 -16.14
C ASP A 383 -6.58 -1.45 -15.59
N TRP A 384 -6.22 -2.56 -14.94
CA TRP A 384 -4.85 -2.85 -14.48
C TRP A 384 -4.63 -4.32 -14.16
N THR A 385 -3.35 -4.72 -14.08
CA THR A 385 -2.97 -6.11 -13.74
C THR A 385 -2.78 -6.29 -12.23
N VAL A 386 -3.30 -7.38 -11.68
CA VAL A 386 -3.19 -7.70 -10.24
C VAL A 386 -1.84 -8.35 -9.93
N ALA A 387 -1.09 -7.74 -9.01
CA ALA A 387 0.21 -8.23 -8.56
C ALA A 387 0.14 -8.87 -7.17
N GLN A 388 -0.73 -8.35 -6.31
CA GLN A 388 -0.78 -8.77 -4.90
C GLN A 388 -2.19 -8.60 -4.35
N VAL A 389 -2.61 -9.52 -3.47
CA VAL A 389 -3.80 -9.36 -2.63
C VAL A 389 -3.41 -9.49 -1.17
N GLU A 390 -3.90 -8.58 -0.33
CA GLU A 390 -3.69 -8.59 1.11
C GLU A 390 -5.00 -8.88 1.82
N LEU A 391 -5.00 -9.82 2.79
CA LEU A 391 -6.14 -10.10 3.65
C LEU A 391 -5.73 -10.06 5.12
N ARG A 392 -6.66 -9.69 6.00
CA ARG A 392 -6.49 -9.81 7.46
C ARG A 392 -6.82 -11.23 7.92
N VAL A 393 -5.81 -11.98 8.35
CA VAL A 393 -5.94 -13.42 8.65
C VAL A 393 -5.19 -13.83 9.91
N LYS A 394 -5.68 -14.86 10.59
CA LYS A 394 -4.96 -15.57 11.67
C LYS A 394 -5.16 -17.07 11.56
N LYS A 395 -4.33 -17.83 12.27
CA LYS A 395 -4.44 -19.29 12.35
C LYS A 395 -4.78 -19.75 13.77
N VAL A 396 -5.56 -20.82 13.87
CA VAL A 396 -5.86 -21.53 15.12
C VAL A 396 -5.20 -22.90 15.05
N GLY A 397 -4.49 -23.28 16.11
CA GLY A 397 -3.77 -24.55 16.18
C GLY A 397 -2.46 -24.58 15.37
N ALA A 398 -1.91 -25.78 15.19
CA ALA A 398 -0.61 -26.03 14.56
C ALA A 398 -0.77 -26.48 13.10
N LEU A 399 -1.28 -25.57 12.25
CA LEU A 399 -1.48 -25.82 10.82
C LEU A 399 -0.17 -26.06 10.05
N VAL A 400 -0.21 -27.01 9.11
CA VAL A 400 0.88 -27.32 8.17
C VAL A 400 0.50 -26.98 6.73
N ASP A 401 -0.77 -27.15 6.37
CA ASP A 401 -1.29 -26.79 5.06
C ASP A 401 -1.47 -25.27 4.93
N GLY A 402 -1.43 -24.75 3.70
CA GLY A 402 -1.49 -23.31 3.43
C GLY A 402 -2.91 -22.76 3.29
N LEU A 403 -2.97 -21.45 3.09
CA LEU A 403 -4.18 -20.70 2.75
C LEU A 403 -4.10 -20.30 1.27
N SER A 404 -5.14 -20.62 0.50
CA SER A 404 -5.22 -20.32 -0.94
C SER A 404 -6.23 -19.20 -1.19
N LEU A 405 -5.89 -18.31 -2.12
CA LEU A 405 -6.76 -17.24 -2.62
C LEU A 405 -6.86 -17.36 -4.14
N ASN A 406 -8.08 -17.44 -4.64
CA ASN A 406 -8.41 -17.46 -6.05
C ASN A 406 -9.09 -16.15 -6.43
N ILE A 407 -8.72 -15.59 -7.58
CA ILE A 407 -9.48 -14.54 -8.26
C ILE A 407 -10.39 -15.25 -9.26
N CYS A 408 -11.69 -15.08 -9.11
CA CYS A 408 -12.69 -15.75 -9.95
C CYS A 408 -13.50 -14.73 -10.76
N ALA A 409 -13.95 -15.13 -11.94
CA ALA A 409 -14.98 -14.42 -12.68
C ALA A 409 -16.32 -14.49 -11.93
N ASP A 410 -17.18 -13.49 -12.13
CA ASP A 410 -18.56 -13.55 -11.65
C ASP A 410 -19.41 -14.55 -12.44
N ASP A 411 -20.23 -15.34 -11.74
CA ASP A 411 -21.26 -16.21 -12.31
C ASP A 411 -22.63 -15.89 -11.69
N GLY A 412 -23.18 -14.73 -12.03
CA GLY A 412 -24.52 -14.35 -11.61
C GLY A 412 -24.61 -13.92 -10.15
N GLY A 413 -23.57 -13.26 -9.63
CA GLY A 413 -23.49 -12.87 -8.22
C GLY A 413 -22.90 -13.93 -7.29
N GLU A 414 -22.21 -14.93 -7.85
CA GLU A 414 -21.44 -15.94 -7.13
C GLU A 414 -20.04 -16.13 -7.76
N PRO A 415 -19.05 -16.63 -7.01
CA PRO A 415 -17.75 -17.02 -7.57
C PRO A 415 -17.88 -18.10 -8.65
N GLY A 416 -17.42 -17.78 -9.86
CA GLY A 416 -17.43 -18.67 -11.03
C GLY A 416 -16.06 -19.27 -11.34
N THR A 417 -15.62 -19.15 -12.60
CA THR A 417 -14.35 -19.73 -13.06
C THR A 417 -13.15 -19.04 -12.42
N ILE A 418 -12.20 -19.82 -11.88
CA ILE A 418 -10.92 -19.32 -11.37
C ILE A 418 -10.08 -18.77 -12.53
N LEU A 419 -9.67 -17.52 -12.42
CA LEU A 419 -8.83 -16.80 -13.38
C LEU A 419 -7.34 -16.87 -13.01
N GLU A 420 -7.04 -16.68 -11.72
CA GLU A 420 -5.68 -16.80 -11.18
C GLU A 420 -5.75 -17.22 -9.70
N SER A 421 -4.68 -17.82 -9.18
CA SER A 421 -4.62 -18.32 -7.80
C SER A 421 -3.25 -18.08 -7.17
N ALA A 422 -3.25 -17.80 -5.88
CA ALA A 422 -2.06 -17.68 -5.04
C ALA A 422 -2.23 -18.49 -3.74
N THR A 423 -1.12 -18.79 -3.05
CA THR A 423 -1.14 -19.53 -1.78
C THR A 423 -0.06 -19.00 -0.86
N ILE A 424 -0.38 -18.85 0.42
CA ILE A 424 0.57 -18.51 1.48
C ILE A 424 0.73 -19.71 2.44
N ALA A 425 1.95 -19.93 2.91
CA ALA A 425 2.23 -21.03 3.83
C ALA A 425 1.72 -20.72 5.25
N ALA A 426 1.28 -21.75 6.00
CA ALA A 426 0.89 -21.58 7.40
C ALA A 426 1.97 -20.96 8.29
N ALA A 427 3.25 -21.12 7.93
CA ALA A 427 4.37 -20.56 8.67
C ALA A 427 4.40 -19.02 8.62
N GLU A 428 3.83 -18.40 7.60
CA GLU A 428 3.76 -16.94 7.43
C GLU A 428 2.56 -16.32 8.15
N ILE A 429 1.59 -17.14 8.56
CA ILE A 429 0.40 -16.69 9.29
C ILE A 429 0.61 -16.90 10.80
N THR A 430 0.31 -15.87 11.58
CA THR A 430 0.42 -15.87 13.05
C THR A 430 -0.89 -16.31 13.72
N THR A 431 -0.83 -16.52 15.04
CA THR A 431 -2.01 -16.82 15.87
C THR A 431 -2.83 -15.57 16.20
N ASP A 432 -2.21 -14.39 16.15
CA ASP A 432 -2.88 -13.09 16.13
C ASP A 432 -3.14 -12.65 14.68
N PHE A 433 -4.09 -11.72 14.47
CA PHE A 433 -4.37 -11.20 13.13
C PHE A 433 -3.16 -10.48 12.54
N THR A 434 -2.73 -10.96 11.38
CA THR A 434 -1.67 -10.38 10.55
C THR A 434 -2.19 -10.13 9.14
N THR A 435 -1.41 -9.39 8.35
CA THR A 435 -1.66 -9.21 6.92
C THR A 435 -1.08 -10.41 6.16
N GLY A 436 -1.95 -11.28 5.65
CA GLY A 436 -1.58 -12.34 4.72
C GLY A 436 -1.39 -11.77 3.32
N VAL A 437 -0.21 -11.97 2.73
CA VAL A 437 0.17 -11.37 1.45
C VAL A 437 0.23 -12.44 0.36
N PHE A 438 -0.75 -12.41 -0.55
CA PHE A 438 -0.86 -13.33 -1.68
C PHE A 438 -0.21 -12.70 -2.93
N GLN A 439 0.88 -13.30 -3.41
CA GLN A 439 1.59 -12.83 -4.60
C GLN A 439 1.04 -13.48 -5.87
N PHE A 440 0.72 -12.66 -6.87
CA PHE A 440 0.22 -13.06 -8.19
C PHE A 440 1.28 -12.80 -9.27
N SER A 441 1.07 -13.33 -10.48
CA SER A 441 2.03 -13.20 -11.57
C SER A 441 2.08 -11.80 -12.20
N ASN A 442 1.17 -10.90 -11.82
CA ASN A 442 0.98 -9.59 -12.46
C ASN A 442 0.64 -9.69 -13.96
N THR A 443 -0.13 -10.71 -14.35
CA THR A 443 -0.54 -10.93 -15.75
C THR A 443 -2.05 -10.86 -15.97
N LEU A 444 -2.86 -11.18 -14.96
CA LEU A 444 -4.32 -11.06 -15.06
C LEU A 444 -4.74 -9.59 -15.10
N MET A 445 -5.28 -9.16 -16.23
CA MET A 445 -5.89 -7.84 -16.39
C MET A 445 -7.28 -7.82 -15.76
N LEU A 446 -7.44 -7.04 -14.70
CA LEU A 446 -8.74 -6.66 -14.16
C LEU A 446 -9.29 -5.50 -14.98
N GLN A 447 -10.55 -5.62 -15.39
CA GLN A 447 -11.21 -4.60 -16.20
C GLN A 447 -12.10 -3.72 -15.33
N GLN A 448 -12.20 -2.45 -15.73
CA GLN A 448 -13.07 -1.48 -15.09
C GLN A 448 -14.52 -1.96 -15.06
N ASP A 449 -15.20 -1.74 -13.93
CA ASP A 449 -16.63 -2.02 -13.72
C ASP A 449 -17.05 -3.50 -13.92
N VAL A 450 -16.08 -4.43 -14.01
CA VAL A 450 -16.32 -5.88 -14.04
C VAL A 450 -16.26 -6.43 -12.62
N THR A 451 -17.25 -7.24 -12.24
CA THR A 451 -17.25 -7.94 -10.95
C THR A 451 -16.30 -9.12 -10.99
N TYR A 452 -15.41 -9.18 -10.01
CA TYR A 452 -14.53 -10.31 -9.72
C TYR A 452 -14.76 -10.78 -8.28
N TRP A 453 -14.30 -11.99 -7.96
CA TRP A 453 -14.42 -12.58 -6.61
C TRP A 453 -13.06 -12.95 -6.05
N LEU A 454 -12.80 -12.58 -4.80
CA LEU A 454 -11.70 -13.10 -3.98
C LEU A 454 -12.22 -14.31 -3.21
N GLN A 455 -11.97 -15.52 -3.71
CA GLN A 455 -12.36 -16.77 -3.05
C GLN A 455 -11.19 -17.31 -2.23
N VAL A 456 -11.38 -17.41 -0.92
CA VAL A 456 -10.38 -17.83 0.06
C VAL A 456 -10.75 -19.21 0.59
N GLN A 457 -9.77 -20.12 0.60
CA GLN A 457 -9.97 -21.47 1.09
C GLN A 457 -8.72 -22.02 1.77
N ARG A 458 -8.92 -22.86 2.78
CA ARG A 458 -7.85 -23.70 3.32
C ARG A 458 -7.45 -24.75 2.27
N THR A 459 -6.16 -25.03 2.14
CA THR A 459 -5.69 -26.09 1.21
C THR A 459 -5.86 -27.51 1.74
N GLY A 460 -5.89 -27.68 3.07
CA GLY A 460 -6.32 -28.90 3.74
C GLY A 460 -7.84 -28.99 3.93
N GLY A 461 -8.30 -30.14 4.43
CA GLY A 461 -9.71 -30.34 4.81
C GLY A 461 -10.10 -29.53 6.05
N TYR A 462 -11.38 -29.59 6.45
CA TYR A 462 -11.81 -28.94 7.68
C TYR A 462 -11.24 -29.65 8.93
N SER A 463 -11.05 -28.90 10.01
CA SER A 463 -10.64 -29.44 11.31
C SER A 463 -11.21 -28.63 12.46
N ILE A 464 -11.43 -29.29 13.59
CA ILE A 464 -11.98 -28.66 14.80
C ILE A 464 -10.94 -27.89 15.58
N SER A 465 -9.65 -28.22 15.40
CA SER A 465 -8.54 -27.69 16.19
C SER A 465 -7.52 -26.92 15.37
N GLU A 466 -7.57 -27.05 14.05
CA GLU A 466 -6.60 -26.47 13.12
C GLU A 466 -7.36 -25.81 11.98
N TYR A 467 -7.54 -24.50 12.01
CA TYR A 467 -8.31 -23.77 10.99
C TYR A 467 -7.86 -22.31 10.90
N TYR A 468 -8.23 -21.64 9.81
CA TYR A 468 -7.94 -20.21 9.63
C TYR A 468 -9.12 -19.36 10.05
N VAL A 469 -8.86 -18.08 10.31
CA VAL A 469 -9.91 -17.09 10.53
C VAL A 469 -9.58 -15.88 9.68
N VAL A 470 -10.57 -15.38 8.94
CA VAL A 470 -10.49 -14.12 8.22
C VAL A 470 -11.22 -13.03 9.00
N GLU A 471 -10.66 -11.82 9.01
CA GLU A 471 -11.27 -10.65 9.64
C GLU A 471 -12.30 -10.04 8.68
N VAL A 472 -13.50 -9.77 9.19
CA VAL A 472 -14.60 -9.16 8.42
C VAL A 472 -15.12 -7.92 9.14
N ASP A 473 -15.71 -7.00 8.39
CA ASP A 473 -16.42 -5.82 8.88
C ASP A 473 -17.93 -6.06 8.87
N GLU A 474 -18.57 -6.16 10.04
CA GLU A 474 -20.02 -6.40 10.16
C GLU A 474 -20.89 -5.15 9.93
N GLN A 475 -20.29 -3.96 9.75
CA GLN A 475 -21.02 -2.80 9.21
C GLN A 475 -21.32 -2.97 7.72
N ALA A 476 -20.62 -3.90 7.06
CA ALA A 476 -20.70 -4.14 5.62
C ALA A 476 -20.48 -2.86 4.80
N GLY A 477 -19.42 -2.10 5.14
CA GLY A 477 -19.15 -0.80 4.53
C GLY A 477 -18.74 -0.84 3.05
N TYR A 478 -18.35 -2.00 2.53
CA TYR A 478 -17.95 -2.14 1.12
C TYR A 478 -19.17 -2.30 0.20
N THR A 479 -19.50 -1.24 -0.56
CA THR A 479 -20.74 -1.17 -1.34
C THR A 479 -20.67 -1.84 -2.71
N ASP A 480 -19.47 -2.01 -3.26
CA ASP A 480 -19.26 -2.56 -4.61
C ASP A 480 -19.13 -4.10 -4.62
N GLY A 481 -19.53 -4.74 -3.52
CA GLY A 481 -19.54 -6.18 -3.45
C GLY A 481 -20.33 -6.80 -2.31
N SER A 482 -20.24 -8.11 -2.21
CA SER A 482 -20.94 -8.92 -1.23
C SER A 482 -20.08 -10.08 -0.74
N LEU A 483 -20.25 -10.44 0.53
CA LEU A 483 -19.56 -11.56 1.16
C LEU A 483 -20.45 -12.81 1.15
N MET A 484 -19.93 -13.85 0.50
CA MET A 484 -20.57 -15.16 0.40
C MET A 484 -19.75 -16.21 1.16
N LEU A 485 -20.45 -17.17 1.75
CA LEU A 485 -19.87 -18.35 2.40
C LEU A 485 -20.27 -19.60 1.62
N TRP A 486 -19.32 -20.49 1.37
CA TRP A 486 -19.63 -21.80 0.82
C TRP A 486 -20.20 -22.69 1.92
N SER A 487 -21.39 -23.25 1.66
CA SER A 487 -22.08 -24.19 2.56
C SER A 487 -21.62 -25.65 2.39
N GLY A 488 -20.77 -25.93 1.39
CA GLY A 488 -20.47 -27.29 0.93
C GLY A 488 -21.25 -27.71 -0.32
N VAL A 489 -22.34 -27.00 -0.64
CA VAL A 489 -23.20 -27.31 -1.81
C VAL A 489 -23.63 -26.07 -2.60
N SER A 490 -23.68 -24.90 -1.97
CA SER A 490 -24.02 -23.63 -2.62
C SER A 490 -23.35 -22.46 -1.90
N TRP A 491 -23.14 -21.36 -2.62
CA TRP A 491 -22.82 -20.07 -2.02
C TRP A 491 -24.06 -19.51 -1.34
N ILE A 492 -23.87 -18.92 -0.17
CA ILE A 492 -24.93 -18.24 0.56
C ILE A 492 -24.38 -16.93 1.16
N PRO A 493 -25.21 -15.88 1.32
CA PRO A 493 -24.77 -14.66 1.98
C PRO A 493 -24.43 -14.94 3.44
N ARG A 494 -23.39 -14.27 3.96
CA ARG A 494 -23.08 -14.30 5.40
C ARG A 494 -24.22 -13.68 6.21
N THR A 495 -24.47 -14.20 7.41
CA THR A 495 -25.41 -13.60 8.38
C THR A 495 -24.75 -13.59 9.77
N PRO A 496 -24.64 -12.42 10.44
CA PRO A 496 -24.98 -11.08 9.94
C PRO A 496 -24.16 -10.68 8.71
N ASN A 497 -24.65 -9.72 7.94
CA ASN A 497 -23.94 -9.26 6.74
C ASN A 497 -22.57 -8.68 7.12
N ALA A 498 -21.57 -8.84 6.26
CA ALA A 498 -20.25 -8.27 6.47
C ALA A 498 -19.50 -8.08 5.16
N SER A 499 -18.37 -7.38 5.21
CA SER A 499 -17.41 -7.25 4.11
C SER A 499 -16.06 -7.80 4.53
N LEU A 500 -15.36 -8.51 3.66
CA LEU A 500 -13.99 -8.96 3.94
C LEU A 500 -13.05 -7.75 4.05
N MET A 501 -12.07 -7.78 4.95
CA MET A 501 -10.98 -6.80 4.94
C MET A 501 -9.92 -7.21 3.93
N PHE A 502 -9.79 -6.45 2.84
CA PHE A 502 -8.91 -6.80 1.73
C PHE A 502 -8.27 -5.59 1.07
N ARG A 503 -7.14 -5.82 0.39
CA ARG A 503 -6.53 -4.88 -0.57
C ARG A 503 -6.07 -5.64 -1.81
N VAL A 504 -6.53 -5.26 -2.98
CA VAL A 504 -6.05 -5.75 -4.28
C VAL A 504 -5.13 -4.68 -4.84
N LEU A 505 -3.89 -5.07 -5.10
CA LEU A 505 -2.80 -4.18 -5.51
C LEU A 505 -2.32 -4.58 -6.89
N GLY A 506 -2.19 -3.59 -7.78
CA GLY A 506 -1.49 -3.76 -9.03
C GLY A 506 0.00 -3.50 -8.87
N ALA A 507 0.77 -3.77 -9.94
CA ALA A 507 2.12 -3.24 -10.02
C ALA A 507 2.52 -2.86 -11.45
N TRP A 508 3.24 -1.75 -11.59
CA TRP A 508 3.97 -1.39 -12.80
C TRP A 508 5.46 -1.35 -12.53
N GLU A 509 6.23 -1.64 -13.57
CA GLU A 509 7.67 -1.38 -13.56
C GLU A 509 7.94 0.11 -13.26
N THR A 510 8.94 0.42 -12.44
CA THR A 510 9.22 1.81 -12.02
C THR A 510 9.59 2.72 -13.20
N THR A 511 10.28 2.22 -14.23
CA THR A 511 10.56 3.01 -15.46
C THR A 511 9.32 3.24 -16.33
N ARG A 512 8.34 2.33 -16.29
CA ARG A 512 7.00 2.59 -16.85
C ARG A 512 6.29 3.67 -16.05
N GLN A 513 6.35 3.64 -14.72
CA GLN A 513 5.74 4.69 -13.89
C GLN A 513 6.34 6.07 -14.19
N ILE A 514 7.66 6.17 -14.41
CA ILE A 514 8.30 7.42 -14.85
C ILE A 514 7.65 7.97 -16.12
N ARG A 515 7.41 7.11 -17.13
CA ARG A 515 6.74 7.51 -18.37
C ARG A 515 5.34 8.08 -18.13
N GLU A 516 4.58 7.46 -17.24
CA GLU A 516 3.21 7.87 -16.92
C GLU A 516 3.18 9.19 -16.15
N VAL A 517 4.12 9.40 -15.21
CA VAL A 517 4.30 10.69 -14.52
C VAL A 517 4.62 11.80 -15.54
N VAL A 518 5.53 11.55 -16.48
CA VAL A 518 5.89 12.53 -17.51
C VAL A 518 4.71 12.86 -18.41
N ALA A 519 3.96 11.85 -18.85
CA ALA A 519 2.79 12.04 -19.70
C ALA A 519 1.67 12.84 -18.99
N ALA A 520 1.48 12.64 -17.69
CA ALA A 520 0.45 13.30 -16.91
C ALA A 520 0.82 14.74 -16.49
N CYS A 521 2.06 14.96 -16.05
CA CYS A 521 2.47 16.19 -15.38
C CYS A 521 3.47 17.05 -16.17
N GLY A 522 4.00 16.55 -17.28
CA GLY A 522 4.96 17.26 -18.13
C GLY A 522 4.45 18.61 -18.63
N GLN A 523 5.11 19.70 -18.21
CA GLN A 523 4.75 21.06 -18.64
C GLN A 523 5.37 21.42 -19.99
N TYR A 524 6.68 21.20 -20.12
CA TYR A 524 7.46 21.35 -21.36
C TYR A 524 7.90 20.00 -21.91
N VAL A 525 8.30 19.11 -21.00
CA VAL A 525 8.83 17.79 -21.31
C VAL A 525 7.69 16.79 -21.37
N THR A 526 7.31 16.39 -22.57
CA THR A 526 6.19 15.44 -22.81
C THR A 526 6.64 14.14 -23.45
N THR A 527 7.90 14.08 -23.88
CA THR A 527 8.48 12.90 -24.54
C THR A 527 9.49 12.24 -23.62
N THR A 528 9.43 10.92 -23.52
CA THR A 528 10.37 10.09 -22.75
C THR A 528 11.11 9.11 -23.64
N ASP A 529 12.39 8.95 -23.39
CA ASP A 529 13.25 7.90 -23.94
C ASP A 529 13.78 7.04 -22.80
N ILE A 530 13.15 5.89 -22.59
CA ILE A 530 13.53 4.93 -21.56
C ILE A 530 14.46 3.90 -22.22
N GLN A 531 15.75 3.98 -21.92
CA GLN A 531 16.80 3.16 -22.54
C GLN A 531 17.06 1.86 -21.78
N VAL A 532 16.58 1.76 -20.54
CA VAL A 532 16.74 0.61 -19.67
C VAL A 532 15.44 0.29 -18.92
N SER A 533 15.12 -0.99 -18.79
CA SER A 533 14.09 -1.48 -17.87
C SER A 533 14.66 -1.52 -16.46
N SER A 534 13.92 -1.05 -15.46
CA SER A 534 14.41 -1.17 -14.08
C SER A 534 14.29 -2.59 -13.53
N GLY A 535 13.37 -3.41 -14.05
CA GLY A 535 13.06 -4.73 -13.49
C GLY A 535 12.39 -4.68 -12.10
N LEU A 536 12.27 -3.49 -11.50
CA LEU A 536 11.60 -3.27 -10.22
C LEU A 536 10.14 -2.93 -10.44
N PHE A 537 9.25 -3.61 -9.73
CA PHE A 537 7.81 -3.41 -9.79
C PHE A 537 7.30 -2.88 -8.45
N THR A 538 6.53 -1.80 -8.48
CA THR A 538 5.85 -1.26 -7.31
C THR A 538 4.40 -0.95 -7.66
N ASN A 539 3.56 -0.73 -6.64
CA ASN A 539 2.18 -0.34 -6.88
C ASN A 539 2.12 0.95 -7.71
N GLN A 540 1.34 0.96 -8.78
CA GLN A 540 1.15 2.12 -9.63
C GLN A 540 0.22 3.17 -9.02
N TYR A 541 -0.63 2.81 -8.05
CA TYR A 541 -1.57 3.73 -7.42
C TYR A 541 -0.84 4.91 -6.77
N ARG A 542 -1.35 6.12 -6.99
CA ARG A 542 -0.91 7.35 -6.33
C ARG A 542 -2.13 8.18 -5.92
N PRO A 543 -2.25 8.56 -4.63
CA PRO A 543 -3.41 9.28 -4.13
C PRO A 543 -3.47 10.74 -4.58
N GLY A 544 -2.40 11.31 -5.14
CA GLY A 544 -2.39 12.70 -5.62
C GLY A 544 -2.00 13.74 -4.58
N ASP A 545 -1.20 13.35 -3.59
CA ASP A 545 -0.71 14.19 -2.49
C ASP A 545 0.76 14.61 -2.62
N ALA A 546 1.53 13.96 -3.49
CA ALA A 546 2.89 14.34 -3.85
C ALA A 546 2.95 15.06 -5.22
N VAL A 547 3.94 15.94 -5.38
CA VAL A 547 4.26 16.55 -6.68
C VAL A 547 4.98 15.55 -7.57
N ALA A 548 4.83 15.69 -8.88
CA ALA A 548 5.43 14.78 -9.85
C ALA A 548 6.97 14.71 -9.75
N TYR A 549 7.62 15.80 -9.32
CA TYR A 549 9.07 15.81 -9.09
C TYR A 549 9.49 14.81 -8.00
N ASP A 550 8.80 14.80 -6.86
CA ASP A 550 9.13 13.90 -5.75
C ASP A 550 8.92 12.43 -6.14
N GLU A 551 7.83 12.15 -6.86
CA GLU A 551 7.55 10.83 -7.43
C GLU A 551 8.64 10.38 -8.41
N LEU A 552 9.07 11.26 -9.33
CA LEU A 552 10.17 10.96 -10.25
C LEU A 552 11.47 10.70 -9.50
N MET A 553 11.81 11.52 -8.50
CA MET A 553 13.03 11.35 -7.72
C MET A 553 13.01 10.04 -6.92
N ALA A 554 11.88 9.66 -6.33
CA ALA A 554 11.72 8.39 -5.65
C ALA A 554 11.92 7.20 -6.61
N LEU A 555 11.31 7.26 -7.80
CA LEU A 555 11.43 6.20 -8.82
C LEU A 555 12.85 6.08 -9.38
N ILE A 556 13.56 7.19 -9.58
CA ILE A 556 14.96 7.19 -10.03
C ILE A 556 15.90 6.69 -8.93
N CYS A 557 15.68 7.09 -7.68
CA CYS A 557 16.48 6.63 -6.54
C CYS A 557 16.32 5.14 -6.26
N ALA A 558 15.21 4.51 -6.67
CA ALA A 558 15.02 3.06 -6.53
C ALA A 558 16.03 2.24 -7.36
N GLY A 559 16.56 2.81 -8.44
CA GLY A 559 17.50 2.11 -9.32
C GLY A 559 16.87 0.96 -10.10
N THR A 560 17.67 -0.07 -10.34
CA THR A 560 17.31 -1.30 -11.06
C THR A 560 17.41 -2.54 -10.16
N ASP A 561 16.85 -3.66 -10.59
CA ASP A 561 16.88 -4.95 -9.88
C ASP A 561 18.28 -5.58 -9.78
N ASP A 562 19.22 -5.12 -10.60
CA ASP A 562 20.66 -5.45 -10.50
C ASP A 562 21.47 -4.47 -9.61
N ASN A 563 20.79 -3.55 -8.91
CA ASN A 563 21.37 -2.51 -8.05
C ASN A 563 22.18 -1.44 -8.80
N THR A 564 21.89 -1.21 -10.07
CA THR A 564 22.46 -0.09 -10.84
C THR A 564 21.64 1.19 -10.60
N GLN A 565 22.32 2.33 -10.48
CA GLN A 565 21.66 3.62 -10.35
C GLN A 565 21.05 4.04 -11.71
N LEU A 566 19.83 4.56 -11.68
CA LEU A 566 19.24 5.22 -12.84
C LEU A 566 19.74 6.67 -12.93
N VAL A 567 20.01 7.11 -14.15
CA VAL A 567 20.35 8.48 -14.50
C VAL A 567 19.20 9.08 -15.29
N LEU A 568 18.81 10.30 -14.93
CA LEU A 568 17.79 11.08 -15.61
C LEU A 568 18.43 12.35 -16.18
N ASP A 569 18.34 12.51 -17.50
CA ASP A 569 18.74 13.73 -18.20
C ASP A 569 17.55 14.23 -19.01
N ILE A 570 17.44 15.55 -19.19
CA ILE A 570 16.46 16.15 -20.10
C ILE A 570 17.27 16.83 -21.18
N THR A 571 17.09 16.41 -22.43
CA THR A 571 17.80 16.99 -23.59
C THR A 571 17.30 18.41 -23.93
N SER A 572 18.07 19.16 -24.72
CA SER A 572 17.68 20.51 -25.16
C SER A 572 16.38 20.53 -25.98
N GLU A 573 16.07 19.40 -26.60
CA GLU A 573 14.89 19.06 -27.39
C GLU A 573 13.68 18.63 -26.55
N LEU A 574 13.74 18.74 -25.21
CA LEU A 574 12.65 18.40 -24.28
C LEU A 574 12.29 16.90 -24.25
N ILE A 575 13.29 16.04 -24.45
CA ILE A 575 13.16 14.59 -24.26
C ILE A 575 13.78 14.22 -22.91
N LEU A 576 12.99 13.63 -22.02
CA LEU A 576 13.48 13.03 -20.78
C LEU A 576 14.06 11.66 -21.08
N GLN A 577 15.36 11.50 -20.86
CA GLN A 577 16.07 10.25 -21.04
C GLN A 577 16.30 9.59 -19.69
N VAL A 578 16.01 8.29 -19.61
CA VAL A 578 16.37 7.44 -18.46
C VAL A 578 17.26 6.33 -18.95
N TYR A 579 18.44 6.21 -18.35
CA TYR A 579 19.42 5.19 -18.67
C TYR A 579 20.14 4.72 -17.41
N ALA A 580 20.75 3.54 -17.48
CA ALA A 580 21.54 3.02 -16.38
C ALA A 580 22.88 3.75 -16.29
N GLU A 581 23.39 3.92 -15.07
CA GLU A 581 24.77 4.38 -14.85
C GLU A 581 25.75 3.56 -15.73
N PRO A 582 26.63 4.22 -16.51
CA PRO A 582 27.65 3.50 -17.26
C PRO A 582 28.55 2.67 -16.34
N PRO A 583 29.11 1.53 -16.80
CA PRO A 583 30.04 0.77 -15.98
C PRO A 583 31.30 1.58 -15.66
N ASP A 584 31.93 1.31 -14.52
CA ASP A 584 33.16 2.01 -14.07
C ASP A 584 34.36 1.84 -15.02
N THR A 585 34.29 0.90 -15.95
CA THR A 585 35.24 0.72 -17.05
C THR A 585 35.05 1.71 -18.21
N ALA A 586 33.89 2.38 -18.31
CA ALA A 586 33.56 3.32 -19.39
C ALA A 586 34.10 4.74 -19.09
N ILE A 587 35.41 4.82 -18.89
CA ILE A 587 36.10 6.07 -18.54
C ILE A 587 36.38 6.86 -19.82
N ASN A 588 35.66 7.99 -19.98
CA ASN A 588 35.83 8.86 -21.15
C ASN A 588 36.48 10.22 -20.84
N ILE A 589 36.67 10.53 -19.55
CA ILE A 589 37.18 11.80 -19.09
C ILE A 589 38.30 11.58 -18.07
N GLN A 590 39.34 12.40 -18.15
CA GLN A 590 40.44 12.43 -17.21
C GLN A 590 40.56 13.82 -16.57
N GLN A 591 40.74 13.86 -15.26
CA GLN A 591 41.09 15.07 -14.53
C GLN A 591 42.59 15.09 -14.23
N THR A 592 43.23 16.20 -14.57
CA THR A 592 44.66 16.43 -14.36
C THR A 592 44.96 17.07 -13.01
N PRO A 593 46.20 16.98 -12.48
CA PRO A 593 46.55 17.56 -11.18
C PRO A 593 46.45 19.10 -11.17
N ASP A 594 46.57 19.73 -12.34
CA ASP A 594 46.39 21.18 -12.55
C ASP A 594 44.92 21.58 -12.77
N GLY A 595 43.96 20.67 -12.53
CA GLY A 595 42.53 20.94 -12.56
C GLY A 595 41.92 21.01 -13.97
N ARG A 596 42.65 20.57 -15.00
CA ARG A 596 42.13 20.49 -16.37
C ARG A 596 41.35 19.19 -16.58
N TRP A 597 40.40 19.28 -17.49
CA TRP A 597 39.53 18.18 -17.87
C TRP A 597 39.85 17.80 -19.30
N LEU A 598 40.22 16.53 -19.51
CA LEU A 598 40.63 16.00 -20.80
C LEU A 598 39.67 14.91 -21.27
N ASP A 599 39.41 14.84 -22.57
CA ASP A 599 38.70 13.74 -23.21
C ASP A 599 39.58 12.48 -23.35
N ILE A 600 39.03 11.40 -23.91
CA ILE A 600 39.75 10.14 -24.20
C ILE A 600 40.99 10.31 -25.09
N TYR A 601 41.09 11.39 -25.84
CA TYR A 601 42.20 11.68 -26.74
C TYR A 601 43.23 12.63 -26.10
N GLY A 602 43.06 12.98 -24.82
CA GLY A 602 43.94 13.88 -24.09
C GLY A 602 43.76 15.35 -24.48
N ARG A 603 42.66 15.71 -25.14
CA ARG A 603 42.34 17.10 -25.52
C ARG A 603 41.50 17.75 -24.43
N PRO A 604 41.60 19.08 -24.23
CA PRO A 604 40.72 19.80 -23.31
C PRO A 604 39.24 19.52 -23.64
N LEU A 605 38.44 19.29 -22.60
CA LEU A 605 37.00 19.16 -22.73
C LEU A 605 36.43 20.44 -23.38
N VAL A 606 35.45 20.26 -24.26
CA VAL A 606 34.81 21.35 -25.02
C VAL A 606 34.29 22.43 -24.07
N GLU A 607 34.41 23.70 -24.46
CA GLU A 607 33.93 24.86 -23.69
C GLU A 607 32.48 24.65 -23.23
N GLY A 608 32.24 24.79 -21.92
CA GLY A 608 30.92 24.60 -21.28
C GLY A 608 30.43 23.16 -21.09
N MET A 609 31.10 22.14 -21.62
CA MET A 609 30.70 20.75 -21.38
C MET A 609 31.03 20.33 -19.94
N LEU A 610 30.07 19.71 -19.27
CA LEU A 610 30.20 19.18 -17.90
C LEU A 610 30.29 17.65 -17.91
N PRO A 611 31.16 17.03 -17.09
CA PRO A 611 31.40 15.58 -17.06
C PRO A 611 30.30 14.78 -16.32
N VAL A 612 29.10 15.35 -16.18
CA VAL A 612 27.98 14.77 -15.39
C VAL A 612 27.50 13.46 -16.01
N GLY A 613 27.25 12.46 -15.17
CA GLY A 613 26.83 11.13 -15.61
C GLY A 613 27.95 10.28 -16.20
N GLN A 614 29.21 10.66 -15.99
CA GLN A 614 30.37 9.95 -16.49
C GLN A 614 31.37 9.58 -15.39
N TRP A 615 32.09 8.49 -15.63
CA TRP A 615 33.23 8.09 -14.82
C TRP A 615 34.49 8.85 -15.23
N VAL A 616 35.14 9.47 -14.25
CA VAL A 616 36.33 10.29 -14.43
C VAL A 616 37.54 9.59 -13.82
N ALA A 617 38.63 9.47 -14.59
CA ALA A 617 39.92 9.04 -14.07
C ALA A 617 40.73 10.21 -13.49
N ARG A 618 41.30 10.00 -12.30
CA ARG A 618 42.23 10.94 -11.66
C ARG A 618 43.66 10.58 -12.03
N SER A 619 44.31 11.42 -12.83
CA SER A 619 45.69 11.17 -13.31
C SER A 619 46.77 11.29 -12.23
N ASP A 620 46.47 12.00 -11.14
CA ASP A 620 47.35 12.26 -10.00
C ASP A 620 47.43 11.10 -9.01
N ILE A 621 46.52 10.13 -9.09
CA ILE A 621 46.35 9.08 -8.08
C ILE A 621 47.07 7.80 -8.53
N PRO A 622 48.04 7.29 -7.76
CA PRO A 622 48.68 6.01 -8.05
C PRO A 622 47.65 4.88 -8.12
N SER A 623 47.78 3.97 -9.08
CA SER A 623 46.80 2.88 -9.33
C SER A 623 46.49 2.04 -8.09
N ALA A 624 47.50 1.76 -7.26
CA ALA A 624 47.31 1.03 -6.00
C ALA A 624 46.39 1.77 -5.02
N ALA A 625 46.53 3.10 -4.90
CA ALA A 625 45.70 3.92 -4.03
C ALA A 625 44.30 4.15 -4.62
N ALA A 626 44.23 4.34 -5.94
CA ALA A 626 42.97 4.49 -6.68
C ALA A 626 42.02 3.31 -6.40
N VAL A 627 42.54 2.08 -6.49
CA VAL A 627 41.76 0.86 -6.23
C VAL A 627 41.48 0.64 -4.75
N ALA A 628 42.50 0.77 -3.88
CA ALA A 628 42.36 0.47 -2.45
C ALA A 628 41.35 1.39 -1.73
N TYR A 629 41.27 2.65 -2.16
CA TYR A 629 40.45 3.68 -1.52
C TYR A 629 39.30 4.16 -2.40
N ARG A 630 39.08 3.56 -3.57
CA ARG A 630 38.05 3.96 -4.56
C ARG A 630 38.13 5.45 -4.93
N LEU A 631 39.35 5.98 -5.02
CA LEU A 631 39.60 7.38 -5.36
C LEU A 631 39.62 7.63 -6.88
N SER A 632 39.71 6.58 -7.69
CA SER A 632 39.61 6.65 -9.15
C SER A 632 39.28 5.27 -9.74
N PRO A 633 38.40 5.19 -10.75
CA PRO A 633 37.59 6.27 -11.28
C PRO A 633 36.51 6.72 -10.28
N GLN A 634 35.99 7.93 -10.43
CA GLN A 634 34.85 8.44 -9.64
C GLN A 634 33.73 8.88 -10.58
N PHE A 635 32.48 8.60 -10.18
CA PHE A 635 31.29 8.98 -10.94
C PHE A 635 30.87 10.41 -10.57
N VAL A 636 30.66 11.26 -11.57
CA VAL A 636 30.24 12.66 -11.37
C VAL A 636 28.72 12.74 -11.34
N GLU A 637 28.17 13.10 -10.18
CA GLU A 637 26.73 13.30 -10.00
C GLU A 637 26.29 14.71 -10.34
N GLU A 638 27.12 15.71 -10.05
CA GLU A 638 26.81 17.11 -10.29
C GLU A 638 28.08 17.90 -10.60
N ALA A 639 27.98 18.92 -11.44
CA ALA A 639 29.08 19.84 -11.72
C ALA A 639 28.58 21.22 -12.11
N GLU A 640 29.42 22.23 -11.88
CA GLU A 640 29.15 23.62 -12.23
C GLU A 640 30.23 24.19 -13.15
N TYR A 641 29.82 25.01 -14.09
CA TYR A 641 30.68 25.73 -15.01
C TYR A 641 30.64 27.23 -14.70
N ASP A 642 31.81 27.83 -14.55
CA ASP A 642 31.98 29.28 -14.48
C ASP A 642 32.28 29.82 -15.88
N CYS A 643 31.35 30.61 -16.43
CA CYS A 643 31.43 31.14 -17.78
C CYS A 643 32.41 32.31 -17.90
N ILE A 644 32.73 32.98 -16.78
CA ILE A 644 33.63 34.13 -16.72
C ILE A 644 35.08 33.66 -16.65
N GLU A 645 35.36 32.71 -15.76
CA GLU A 645 36.67 32.08 -15.62
C GLU A 645 36.91 30.97 -16.65
N ASN A 646 35.88 30.61 -17.42
CA ASN A 646 35.89 29.61 -18.48
C ASN A 646 36.42 28.23 -18.01
N ARG A 647 35.91 27.76 -16.86
CA ARG A 647 36.34 26.51 -16.24
C ARG A 647 35.22 25.83 -15.48
N ILE A 648 35.38 24.53 -15.23
CA ILE A 648 34.56 23.81 -14.26
C ILE A 648 34.95 24.30 -12.86
N ARG A 649 33.96 24.85 -12.13
CA ARG A 649 34.16 25.48 -10.82
C ARG A 649 34.08 24.49 -9.67
N SER A 650 33.10 23.58 -9.72
CA SER A 650 32.82 22.59 -8.68
C SER A 650 32.34 21.28 -9.31
N VAL A 651 32.58 20.16 -8.62
CA VAL A 651 32.16 18.81 -9.01
C VAL A 651 31.81 18.02 -7.76
N ARG A 652 30.63 17.38 -7.75
CA ARG A 652 30.21 16.43 -6.72
C ARG A 652 30.32 15.01 -7.27
N PHE A 653 31.02 14.15 -6.52
CA PHE A 653 31.17 12.74 -6.86
C PHE A 653 30.14 11.89 -6.11
N ARG A 654 29.85 10.72 -6.64
CA ARG A 654 28.93 9.78 -5.96
C ARG A 654 29.39 9.45 -4.55
N GLY A 655 28.46 9.56 -3.60
CA GLY A 655 28.68 9.20 -2.20
C GLY A 655 29.49 10.23 -1.39
N THR A 656 29.83 11.39 -1.97
CA THR A 656 30.27 12.53 -1.16
C THR A 656 29.06 13.28 -0.63
N PRO A 657 28.93 13.47 0.70
CA PRO A 657 27.86 14.27 1.29
C PRO A 657 27.90 15.70 0.74
N ASP A 658 26.76 16.39 0.79
CA ASP A 658 26.74 17.81 0.48
C ASP A 658 27.67 18.56 1.45
N PRO A 659 28.58 19.44 0.99
CA PRO A 659 29.35 20.31 1.86
C PRO A 659 28.49 21.05 2.89
N ASP A 660 27.26 21.43 2.53
CA ASP A 660 26.33 22.13 3.42
C ASP A 660 25.70 21.18 4.46
N GLU A 661 25.44 19.92 4.10
CA GLU A 661 25.03 18.86 5.05
C GLU A 661 26.11 18.54 6.08
N LEU A 662 27.39 18.65 5.72
CA LEU A 662 28.52 18.44 6.63
C LEU A 662 28.76 19.61 7.60
N LEU A 663 28.26 20.81 7.26
CA LEU A 663 28.39 22.01 8.09
C LEU A 663 27.16 22.28 8.98
N GLY A 664 26.06 21.57 8.75
CA GLY A 664 24.83 21.70 9.56
C GLY A 664 24.26 23.13 9.54
N ILE A 665 24.34 23.80 8.38
CA ILE A 665 23.83 25.17 8.17
C ILE A 665 22.56 25.12 7.34
#